data_AF-A0A9F2WGH7-F1
#
_entry.id   AF-A0A9F2WGH7-F1
#
_cell.length_a   1.000
_cell.length_b   1.000
_cell.length_c   1.000
_cell.angle_alpha   90.00
_cell.angle_beta   90.00
_cell.angle_gamma   90.00
#
_symmetry.space_group_name_H-M   'P 1'
#
loop_
_entity.id
_entity.type
_entity.pdbx_description
1 polymer ?
#
loop_
_entity_poly.entity_id
_entity_poly.type
_entity_poly.pdbx_seq_one_letter_code
_entity_poly.pdbx_strand_id
1 'polypeptide(L)'
;MSFPKAPIRRFNEAPTCAPPPGSYDIKTSDPSKGPVSFEKSQRFKMQMADVGVQPNPSNMKPMPSPATTRKLPSLGSRPHSTGIKSDKDLTAIKESKKQKELEKEIRILIGERGQQGKRLQVLEEDLIKSESKLSAAVREKNTLLANVASLEKQLLELRKSNDLLKTKCFEDGTQKKMHSLYLELMKLRNKMNSKKMDPIKKEDMEIQLNVIQGTVDEKVAHPEELTETEKPIEGKYDSEKLLEYIVELGNVAEQVDDKYKLHIVKLEEIIESKNKDIETLESTLRLKETMVSTQTEELNQKCKILEEQKEKCFREYGEKEQVMTAEIQSLKEKLSTEEQEHQKQKKIIKDASADMHQKLLKFQEEVAKEREILETELKEAMNELDKLHTKEAKVEKLLKHLEQDNESQTGELSQLEAKLQRKSAELEEMAESHKSTIEKLQGEHSKLQCKLGETTTEFETYKVCMAEEITCLKQDKATLQDKLTEMSRTVQHVTHAVQEEQHAKDQAKEDYMRMLLETQTKIALKDAEIERIKESSIMQIANLQAKLEEQSEELNKKLEIERKTITEKIGVDYKENIKTWRVLYEDLYNKVKPFQQQLDAYEAERNVLLNEHGATQEELNKISDAYAKLLGHQNQKQKIKHVMKLKEENTQLKQEVLKLRVQVAKEKQARGELQDQINEIQGIRRFDPSKAFQHSNKENVGPKTPFKESNENKNQAVLC
;
A
#
# COMPACT_ATOMS: atom_id res chain seq x y z
N MET A 1 -23.21 -11.12 70.64
CA MET A 1 -23.71 -10.07 69.73
C MET A 1 -22.57 -9.62 68.84
N SER A 2 -22.45 -10.17 67.63
CA SER A 2 -21.73 -9.60 66.49
C SER A 2 -21.74 -10.61 65.34
N PHE A 3 -22.55 -10.33 64.32
CA PHE A 3 -22.59 -11.10 63.07
C PHE A 3 -21.33 -10.81 62.24
N PRO A 4 -20.69 -11.82 61.61
CA PRO A 4 -19.65 -11.59 60.61
C PRO A 4 -20.27 -11.11 59.29
N LYS A 5 -19.78 -9.96 58.79
CA LYS A 5 -20.17 -9.36 57.51
C LYS A 5 -19.72 -10.23 56.33
N ALA A 6 -20.62 -10.43 55.37
CA ALA A 6 -20.40 -11.18 54.13
C ALA A 6 -19.39 -10.49 53.19
N PRO A 7 -18.64 -11.26 52.37
CA PRO A 7 -17.72 -10.71 51.37
C PRO A 7 -18.48 -10.22 50.12
N ILE A 8 -18.19 -8.99 49.73
CA ILE A 8 -18.74 -8.33 48.53
C ILE A 8 -18.13 -8.97 47.30
N ARG A 9 -18.86 -9.88 46.64
CA ARG A 9 -18.58 -10.32 45.27
C ARG A 9 -19.05 -9.25 44.30
N ARG A 10 -18.12 -8.63 43.55
CA ARG A 10 -18.46 -7.82 42.38
C ARG A 10 -18.89 -8.76 41.26
N PHE A 11 -20.06 -8.50 40.69
CA PHE A 11 -20.57 -9.21 39.52
C PHE A 11 -19.62 -8.97 38.33
N ASN A 12 -19.22 -10.07 37.66
CA ASN A 12 -18.38 -10.18 36.45
C ASN A 12 -16.88 -10.47 36.63
N GLU A 13 -16.54 -11.62 37.22
CA GLU A 13 -15.30 -12.34 36.87
C GLU A 13 -15.67 -13.77 36.46
N ALA A 14 -15.58 -14.07 35.16
CA ALA A 14 -15.50 -15.44 34.65
C ALA A 14 -14.03 -15.86 34.62
N PRO A 15 -13.67 -17.11 34.93
CA PRO A 15 -12.28 -17.54 34.97
C PRO A 15 -11.72 -17.66 33.55
N THR A 16 -10.78 -16.80 33.19
CA THR A 16 -9.98 -16.93 31.97
C THR A 16 -8.95 -18.04 32.17
N CYS A 17 -9.08 -19.10 31.37
CA CYS A 17 -8.20 -20.26 31.38
C CYS A 17 -6.90 -19.98 30.62
N ALA A 18 -6.11 -19.02 31.08
CA ALA A 18 -4.77 -18.77 30.57
C ALA A 18 -3.84 -18.30 31.71
N PRO A 19 -2.67 -18.93 31.90
CA PRO A 19 -1.74 -18.49 32.93
C PRO A 19 -1.13 -17.12 32.58
N PRO A 20 -0.85 -16.26 33.56
CA PRO A 20 -0.41 -14.90 33.35
C PRO A 20 0.99 -14.83 32.69
N PRO A 21 1.25 -13.83 31.83
CA PRO A 21 2.50 -13.71 31.11
C PRO A 21 3.67 -13.49 32.10
N GLY A 22 4.48 -14.52 32.28
CA GLY A 22 5.58 -14.58 33.26
C GLY A 22 5.80 -15.97 33.86
N SER A 23 4.83 -16.89 33.72
CA SER A 23 4.93 -18.28 34.18
C SER A 23 5.63 -19.25 33.20
N TYR A 24 6.27 -18.74 32.15
CA TYR A 24 7.06 -19.55 31.21
C TYR A 24 8.54 -19.46 31.58
N ASP A 25 9.05 -20.50 32.24
CA ASP A 25 10.48 -20.64 32.58
C ASP A 25 11.25 -21.10 31.34
N ILE A 26 12.03 -20.21 30.73
CA ILE A 26 12.87 -20.51 29.55
C ILE A 26 14.24 -20.94 30.06
N LYS A 27 14.42 -22.24 30.29
CA LYS A 27 15.74 -22.85 30.44
C LYS A 27 16.21 -23.40 29.10
N THR A 28 17.33 -22.86 28.68
CA THR A 28 18.02 -23.02 27.40
C THR A 28 18.75 -24.36 27.27
N SER A 29 18.44 -25.13 26.21
CA SER A 29 19.44 -25.89 25.43
C SER A 29 18.78 -26.55 24.19
N ASP A 30 18.86 -25.91 23.03
CA ASP A 30 19.52 -26.42 21.80
C ASP A 30 19.06 -25.65 20.55
N PRO A 31 19.98 -25.11 19.71
CA PRO A 31 19.63 -24.30 18.56
C PRO A 31 19.60 -25.14 17.29
N SER A 32 18.44 -25.66 16.92
CA SER A 32 18.03 -25.90 15.52
C SER A 32 16.75 -26.71 15.49
N LYS A 33 15.65 -26.07 15.06
CA LYS A 33 14.56 -26.67 14.28
C LYS A 33 13.51 -25.60 13.97
N GLY A 34 13.30 -25.36 12.68
CA GLY A 34 12.21 -24.53 12.17
C GLY A 34 10.84 -25.18 12.39
N PRO A 35 9.75 -24.48 12.01
CA PRO A 35 8.39 -24.97 12.23
C PRO A 35 8.12 -26.27 11.44
N VAL A 36 7.64 -27.25 12.21
CA VAL A 36 7.39 -28.65 11.88
C VAL A 36 6.26 -28.78 10.83
N SER A 37 6.54 -29.52 9.76
CA SER A 37 5.56 -29.97 8.77
C SER A 37 4.63 -31.04 9.34
N PHE A 38 3.32 -30.89 9.16
CA PHE A 38 2.35 -31.94 9.45
C PHE A 38 2.27 -32.95 8.30
N GLU A 39 2.73 -34.17 8.54
CA GLU A 39 2.57 -35.31 7.64
C GLU A 39 1.16 -35.91 7.84
N LYS A 40 0.23 -35.55 6.94
CA LYS A 40 -1.08 -36.19 6.83
C LYS A 40 -0.92 -37.58 6.23
N SER A 41 -0.81 -38.61 7.05
CA SER A 41 -1.41 -39.94 6.81
C SER A 41 -1.09 -40.89 7.96
N GLN A 42 -2.06 -41.75 8.29
CA GLN A 42 -2.04 -42.88 9.25
C GLN A 42 -3.01 -42.70 10.43
N ARG A 43 -4.31 -42.72 10.12
CA ARG A 43 -5.38 -42.92 11.11
C ARG A 43 -6.18 -44.22 10.90
N PHE A 44 -5.73 -45.10 10.00
CA PHE A 44 -6.36 -46.40 9.78
C PHE A 44 -5.30 -47.48 9.49
N LYS A 45 -4.87 -48.18 10.53
CA LYS A 45 -4.41 -49.58 10.45
C LYS A 45 -5.16 -50.35 11.52
N MET A 46 -6.03 -51.27 11.10
CA MET A 46 -6.59 -52.31 11.96
C MET A 46 -5.53 -53.39 12.16
N GLN A 47 -5.24 -53.73 13.42
CA GLN A 47 -4.70 -55.03 13.82
C GLN A 47 -5.88 -55.97 14.11
N MET A 48 -5.75 -57.24 13.73
CA MET A 48 -6.64 -58.34 14.07
C MET A 48 -5.86 -59.40 14.86
N ALA A 49 -6.60 -60.16 15.69
CA ALA A 49 -6.27 -61.26 16.62
C ALA A 49 -6.21 -60.82 18.09
N ASP A 50 -6.95 -61.38 19.06
CA ASP A 50 -7.93 -62.49 19.09
C ASP A 50 -8.71 -62.42 20.43
N VAL A 51 -9.79 -63.21 20.53
CA VAL A 51 -10.63 -63.58 21.70
C VAL A 51 -11.94 -62.80 21.91
N GLY A 52 -13.03 -63.40 21.39
CA GLY A 52 -14.16 -63.78 22.24
C GLY A 52 -15.51 -63.09 22.04
N VAL A 53 -16.41 -63.80 21.33
CA VAL A 53 -17.90 -63.77 21.41
C VAL A 53 -18.66 -62.82 20.43
N GLN A 54 -19.32 -63.50 19.48
CA GLN A 54 -20.36 -63.11 18.49
C GLN A 54 -21.70 -62.61 19.12
N PRO A 55 -22.73 -62.14 18.37
CA PRO A 55 -22.91 -62.13 16.90
C PRO A 55 -23.39 -60.81 16.24
N ASN A 56 -22.87 -60.57 15.02
CA ASN A 56 -23.50 -60.28 13.70
C ASN A 56 -24.93 -59.65 13.54
N PRO A 57 -25.33 -59.13 12.34
CA PRO A 57 -24.57 -58.89 11.09
C PRO A 57 -24.87 -57.55 10.36
N SER A 58 -24.06 -57.23 9.34
CA SER A 58 -24.48 -56.75 7.99
C SER A 58 -23.51 -55.71 7.43
N ASN A 59 -22.60 -56.19 6.57
CA ASN A 59 -21.87 -55.36 5.62
C ASN A 59 -21.62 -56.26 4.41
N MET A 60 -21.96 -55.85 3.18
CA MET A 60 -21.33 -56.41 1.98
C MET A 60 -21.21 -55.38 0.86
N LYS A 61 -19.98 -55.29 0.35
CA LYS A 61 -19.53 -54.65 -0.88
C LYS A 61 -19.96 -55.47 -2.12
N PRO A 62 -19.78 -54.92 -3.35
CA PRO A 62 -20.32 -55.46 -4.60
C PRO A 62 -19.31 -56.27 -5.46
N MET A 63 -19.84 -57.16 -6.31
CA MET A 63 -19.51 -57.53 -7.72
C MET A 63 -20.09 -58.94 -8.02
N PRO A 64 -20.14 -59.44 -9.27
CA PRO A 64 -20.61 -58.91 -10.55
C PRO A 64 -21.75 -59.79 -11.15
N SER A 65 -22.28 -59.43 -12.34
CA SER A 65 -23.38 -60.12 -13.04
C SER A 65 -23.12 -61.58 -13.44
N PRO A 66 -24.19 -62.36 -13.68
CA PRO A 66 -24.27 -63.11 -14.93
C PRO A 66 -25.64 -63.06 -15.64
N ALA A 67 -25.59 -63.40 -16.93
CA ALA A 67 -26.68 -63.42 -17.89
C ALA A 67 -27.67 -64.59 -17.72
N THR A 68 -28.87 -64.43 -18.31
CA THR A 68 -29.46 -65.33 -19.33
C THR A 68 -30.97 -65.55 -19.16
N THR A 69 -31.67 -65.23 -20.24
CA THR A 69 -33.05 -65.52 -20.62
C THR A 69 -33.37 -67.03 -20.74
N ARG A 70 -34.49 -67.51 -20.17
CA ARG A 70 -35.33 -68.56 -20.78
C ARG A 70 -36.73 -68.67 -20.15
N LYS A 71 -37.71 -69.04 -21.00
CA LYS A 71 -39.19 -69.05 -20.85
C LYS A 71 -39.77 -70.28 -20.08
N LEU A 72 -41.08 -70.15 -19.77
CA LEU A 72 -42.19 -71.14 -19.59
C LEU A 72 -42.57 -71.55 -18.13
N PRO A 73 -43.80 -72.06 -17.84
CA PRO A 73 -45.11 -71.37 -17.89
C PRO A 73 -46.06 -71.70 -16.69
N SER A 74 -47.26 -71.08 -16.67
CA SER A 74 -48.54 -71.64 -16.16
C SER A 74 -48.77 -71.88 -14.65
N LEU A 75 -49.68 -71.12 -14.01
CA LEU A 75 -51.06 -71.55 -13.65
C LEU A 75 -51.74 -70.56 -12.67
N GLY A 76 -52.93 -70.09 -13.06
CA GLY A 76 -54.14 -69.96 -12.23
C GLY A 76 -54.15 -69.06 -11.00
N SER A 77 -54.79 -67.88 -11.10
CA SER A 77 -56.04 -67.58 -10.38
C SER A 77 -56.50 -66.13 -10.59
N ARG A 78 -57.73 -65.98 -11.10
CA ARG A 78 -58.62 -64.81 -10.92
C ARG A 78 -59.69 -65.28 -9.90
N PRO A 79 -60.41 -64.41 -9.14
CA PRO A 79 -61.21 -63.33 -9.70
C PRO A 79 -61.29 -61.99 -8.93
N HIS A 80 -61.67 -60.96 -9.70
CA HIS A 80 -62.49 -59.78 -9.38
C HIS A 80 -62.13 -58.83 -8.20
N SER A 81 -61.70 -57.61 -8.54
CA SER A 81 -62.50 -56.40 -8.26
C SER A 81 -62.17 -55.23 -9.21
N THR A 82 -63.24 -54.67 -9.76
CA THR A 82 -63.52 -53.31 -10.22
C THR A 82 -62.43 -52.22 -10.21
N GLY A 83 -62.26 -51.56 -11.37
CA GLY A 83 -62.38 -50.10 -11.51
C GLY A 83 -61.22 -49.19 -11.04
N ILE A 84 -60.68 -48.42 -12.01
CA ILE A 84 -59.91 -47.16 -11.84
C ILE A 84 -58.49 -47.30 -11.28
N LYS A 85 -57.50 -47.64 -12.12
CA LYS A 85 -56.05 -47.51 -11.77
C LYS A 85 -55.10 -47.13 -12.92
N SER A 86 -55.55 -46.54 -14.04
CA SER A 86 -54.63 -46.10 -15.09
C SER A 86 -54.05 -44.70 -14.87
N ASP A 87 -54.74 -43.84 -14.10
CA ASP A 87 -54.32 -42.44 -13.92
C ASP A 87 -53.21 -42.28 -12.87
N LYS A 88 -53.21 -43.14 -11.83
CA LYS A 88 -52.18 -43.14 -10.77
C LYS A 88 -50.80 -43.60 -11.26
N ASP A 89 -50.74 -44.47 -12.28
CA ASP A 89 -49.46 -44.92 -12.86
C ASP A 89 -48.86 -43.85 -13.77
N LEU A 90 -49.67 -43.08 -14.50
CA LEU A 90 -49.18 -41.99 -15.34
C LEU A 90 -48.65 -40.82 -14.51
N THR A 91 -49.29 -40.49 -13.40
CA THR A 91 -48.83 -39.46 -12.46
C THR A 91 -47.55 -39.87 -11.76
N ALA A 92 -47.44 -41.11 -11.29
CA ALA A 92 -46.21 -41.64 -10.69
C ALA A 92 -45.02 -41.64 -11.68
N ILE A 93 -45.25 -41.95 -12.96
CA ILE A 93 -44.21 -41.88 -13.99
C ILE A 93 -43.77 -40.42 -14.25
N LYS A 94 -44.71 -39.47 -14.24
CA LYS A 94 -44.39 -38.03 -14.38
C LYS A 94 -43.62 -37.49 -13.17
N GLU A 95 -44.00 -37.88 -11.96
CA GLU A 95 -43.27 -37.54 -10.73
C GLU A 95 -41.85 -38.14 -10.74
N SER A 96 -41.70 -39.40 -11.15
CA SER A 96 -40.38 -40.04 -11.28
C SER A 96 -39.47 -39.33 -12.29
N LYS A 97 -40.02 -38.80 -13.40
CA LYS A 97 -39.25 -38.00 -14.37
C LYS A 97 -38.82 -36.66 -13.77
N LYS A 98 -39.74 -35.96 -13.10
CA LYS A 98 -39.45 -34.69 -12.42
C LYS A 98 -38.39 -34.86 -11.31
N GLN A 99 -38.47 -35.94 -10.54
CA GLN A 99 -37.47 -36.28 -9.53
C GLN A 99 -36.08 -36.50 -10.14
N LYS A 100 -35.99 -37.20 -11.28
CA LYS A 100 -34.72 -37.40 -12.00
C LYS A 100 -34.13 -36.11 -12.57
N GLU A 101 -34.96 -35.16 -12.98
CA GLU A 101 -34.51 -33.84 -13.44
C GLU A 101 -33.94 -33.02 -12.27
N LEU A 102 -34.66 -32.96 -11.14
CA LEU A 102 -34.18 -32.32 -9.92
C LEU A 102 -32.88 -32.95 -9.39
N GLU A 103 -32.73 -34.28 -9.44
CA GLU A 103 -31.48 -34.96 -9.07
C GLU A 103 -30.30 -34.65 -10.00
N LYS A 104 -30.55 -34.34 -11.28
CA LYS A 104 -29.50 -33.89 -12.21
C LYS A 104 -29.10 -32.45 -11.90
N GLU A 105 -30.08 -31.58 -11.66
CA GLU A 105 -29.85 -30.19 -11.28
C GLU A 105 -29.07 -30.08 -9.96
N ILE A 106 -29.44 -30.85 -8.93
CA ILE A 106 -28.70 -30.93 -7.66
C ILE A 106 -27.25 -31.37 -7.90
N ARG A 107 -27.00 -32.35 -8.78
CA ARG A 107 -25.63 -32.78 -9.11
C ARG A 107 -24.81 -31.67 -9.77
N ILE A 108 -25.41 -30.92 -10.69
CA ILE A 108 -24.75 -29.77 -11.34
C ILE A 108 -24.44 -28.69 -10.31
N LEU A 109 -25.42 -28.31 -9.49
CA LEU A 109 -25.25 -27.29 -8.44
C LEU A 109 -24.19 -27.68 -7.40
N ILE A 110 -24.09 -28.95 -7.02
CA ILE A 110 -23.01 -29.44 -6.15
C ILE A 110 -21.64 -29.29 -6.82
N GLY A 111 -21.55 -29.58 -8.12
CA GLY A 111 -20.34 -29.38 -8.91
C GLY A 111 -19.92 -27.91 -9.00
N GLU A 112 -20.88 -27.02 -9.27
CA GLU A 112 -20.68 -25.58 -9.31
C GLU A 112 -20.25 -25.03 -7.95
N ARG A 113 -20.90 -25.44 -6.85
CA ARG A 113 -20.50 -25.08 -5.49
C ARG A 113 -19.08 -25.55 -5.18
N GLY A 114 -18.71 -26.74 -5.62
CA GLY A 114 -17.34 -27.26 -5.49
C GLY A 114 -16.32 -26.44 -6.27
N GLN A 115 -16.67 -25.96 -7.47
CA GLN A 115 -15.81 -25.09 -8.27
C GLN A 115 -15.70 -23.68 -7.67
N GLN A 116 -16.79 -23.12 -7.16
CA GLN A 116 -16.80 -21.85 -6.43
C GLN A 116 -15.94 -21.94 -5.17
N GLY A 117 -16.03 -23.04 -4.40
CA GLY A 117 -15.17 -23.25 -3.23
C GLY A 117 -13.67 -23.25 -3.57
N LYS A 118 -13.27 -23.87 -4.69
CA LYS A 118 -11.89 -23.81 -5.17
C LYS A 118 -11.46 -22.39 -5.57
N ARG A 119 -12.34 -21.64 -6.24
CA ARG A 119 -12.06 -20.23 -6.60
C ARG A 119 -11.90 -19.35 -5.36
N LEU A 120 -12.76 -19.54 -4.35
CA LEU A 120 -12.65 -18.83 -3.07
C LEU A 120 -11.32 -19.13 -2.37
N GLN A 121 -10.91 -20.40 -2.31
CA GLN A 121 -9.64 -20.78 -1.71
C GLN A 121 -8.44 -20.10 -2.40
N VAL A 122 -8.42 -20.05 -3.74
CA VAL A 122 -7.34 -19.37 -4.48
C VAL A 122 -7.32 -17.87 -4.17
N LEU A 123 -8.49 -17.22 -4.10
CA LEU A 123 -8.60 -15.80 -3.75
C LEU A 123 -8.16 -15.53 -2.31
N GLU A 124 -8.48 -16.41 -1.36
CA GLU A 124 -7.99 -16.31 0.03
C GLU A 124 -6.46 -16.43 0.11
N GLU A 125 -5.86 -17.38 -0.62
CA GLU A 125 -4.41 -17.54 -0.68
C GLU A 125 -3.71 -16.32 -1.28
N ASP A 126 -4.29 -15.72 -2.32
CA ASP A 126 -3.76 -14.51 -2.95
C ASP A 126 -3.93 -13.26 -2.07
N LEU A 127 -5.04 -13.18 -1.32
CA LEU A 127 -5.24 -12.14 -0.30
C LEU A 127 -4.15 -12.24 0.77
N ILE A 128 -3.90 -13.42 1.33
CA ILE A 128 -2.85 -13.64 2.34
C ILE A 128 -1.46 -13.24 1.80
N LYS A 129 -1.15 -13.60 0.53
CA LYS A 129 0.10 -13.15 -0.10
C LYS A 129 0.17 -11.63 -0.23
N SER A 130 -0.92 -10.98 -0.64
CA SER A 130 -0.97 -9.52 -0.78
C SER A 130 -0.81 -8.80 0.57
N GLU A 131 -1.44 -9.31 1.63
CA GLU A 131 -1.32 -8.79 3.01
C GLU A 131 0.12 -8.93 3.54
N SER A 132 0.79 -10.04 3.23
CA SER A 132 2.19 -10.24 3.60
C SER A 132 3.13 -9.24 2.90
N LYS A 133 2.89 -8.93 1.62
CA LYS A 133 3.63 -7.92 0.86
C LYS A 133 3.38 -6.51 1.40
N LEU A 134 2.12 -6.19 1.70
CA LEU A 134 1.75 -4.91 2.31
C LEU A 134 2.43 -4.74 3.67
N SER A 135 2.44 -5.77 4.50
CA SER A 135 3.13 -5.76 5.80
C SER A 135 4.65 -5.59 5.68
N ALA A 136 5.27 -6.13 4.63
CA ALA A 136 6.69 -5.88 4.34
C ALA A 136 6.93 -4.42 3.91
N ALA A 137 6.12 -3.89 2.99
CA ALA A 137 6.22 -2.51 2.54
C ALA A 137 5.98 -1.49 3.66
N VAL A 138 5.07 -1.77 4.60
CA VAL A 138 4.83 -0.93 5.78
C VAL A 138 6.05 -0.91 6.70
N ARG A 139 6.71 -2.05 6.90
CA ARG A 139 7.97 -2.11 7.69
C ARG A 139 9.07 -1.30 7.02
N GLU A 140 9.24 -1.42 5.71
CA GLU A 140 10.21 -0.64 4.94
C GLU A 140 9.91 0.87 4.97
N LYS A 141 8.63 1.25 4.85
CA LYS A 141 8.21 2.65 5.01
C LYS A 141 8.62 3.18 6.39
N ASN A 142 8.41 2.41 7.45
CA ASN A 142 8.77 2.82 8.80
C ASN A 142 10.28 2.95 9.01
N THR A 143 11.09 2.06 8.41
CA THR A 143 12.56 2.18 8.47
C THR A 143 13.05 3.40 7.69
N LEU A 144 12.49 3.67 6.52
CA LEU A 144 12.79 4.88 5.76
C LEU A 144 12.40 6.16 6.52
N LEU A 145 11.25 6.17 7.18
CA LEU A 145 10.80 7.31 7.98
C LEU A 145 11.75 7.57 9.18
N ALA A 146 12.23 6.51 9.83
CA ALA A 146 13.25 6.63 10.88
C ALA A 146 14.58 7.20 10.34
N ASN A 147 14.99 6.78 9.14
CA ASN A 147 16.18 7.33 8.49
C ASN A 147 16.02 8.82 8.14
N VAL A 148 14.86 9.21 7.60
CA VAL A 148 14.54 10.62 7.32
C VAL A 148 14.63 11.46 8.59
N ALA A 149 14.01 11.02 9.70
CA ALA A 149 14.09 11.72 10.98
C ALA A 149 15.54 11.87 11.50
N SER A 150 16.38 10.84 11.30
CA SER A 150 17.80 10.92 11.64
C SER A 150 18.56 11.94 10.78
N LEU A 151 18.29 11.98 9.47
CA LEU A 151 18.91 12.94 8.55
C LEU A 151 18.46 14.37 8.84
N GLU A 152 17.18 14.58 9.16
CA GLU A 152 16.67 15.89 9.59
C GLU A 152 17.38 16.40 10.84
N LYS A 153 17.65 15.51 11.82
CA LYS A 153 18.42 15.86 13.01
C LYS A 153 19.85 16.27 12.67
N GLN A 154 20.53 15.54 11.79
CA GLN A 154 21.89 15.89 11.34
C GLN A 154 21.91 17.23 10.59
N LEU A 155 20.93 17.50 9.73
CA LEU A 155 20.79 18.78 9.06
C LEU A 155 20.57 19.94 10.04
N LEU A 156 19.76 19.73 11.09
CA LEU A 156 19.56 20.73 12.14
C LEU A 156 20.86 21.03 12.90
N GLU A 157 21.64 20.01 13.23
CA GLU A 157 22.95 20.17 13.89
C GLU A 157 23.96 20.91 13.01
N LEU A 158 24.03 20.57 11.72
CA LEU A 158 24.86 21.27 10.74
C LEU A 158 24.43 22.73 10.54
N ARG A 159 23.12 23.01 10.57
CA ARG A 159 22.61 24.38 10.49
C ARG A 159 23.03 25.19 11.70
N LYS A 160 22.88 24.63 12.91
CA LYS A 160 23.34 25.27 14.16
C LYS A 160 24.85 25.51 14.17
N SER A 161 25.66 24.58 13.67
CA SER A 161 27.11 24.76 13.60
C SER A 161 27.50 25.81 12.56
N ASN A 162 26.80 25.88 11.42
CA ASN A 162 27.00 26.92 10.41
C ASN A 162 26.61 28.31 10.94
N ASP A 163 25.48 28.44 11.65
CA ASP A 163 25.07 29.70 12.27
C ASP A 163 26.07 30.14 13.37
N LEU A 164 26.62 29.20 14.14
CA LEU A 164 27.70 29.47 15.09
C LEU A 164 28.98 29.93 14.38
N LEU A 165 29.37 29.28 13.29
CA LEU A 165 30.54 29.66 12.50
C LEU A 165 30.35 31.04 11.85
N LYS A 166 29.16 31.33 11.30
CA LYS A 166 28.83 32.67 10.81
C LYS A 166 29.00 33.69 11.94
N THR A 167 28.40 33.44 13.10
CA THR A 167 28.51 34.35 14.26
C THR A 167 29.97 34.59 14.65
N LYS A 168 30.82 33.55 14.66
CA LYS A 168 32.27 33.66 14.91
C LYS A 168 33.04 34.36 13.79
N CYS A 169 32.67 34.15 12.53
CA CYS A 169 33.29 34.85 11.40
C CYS A 169 32.91 36.34 11.39
N PHE A 170 31.71 36.67 11.87
CA PHE A 170 31.22 38.03 12.10
C PHE A 170 31.59 38.59 13.49
N GLU A 171 32.39 37.88 14.30
CA GLU A 171 32.95 38.48 15.52
C GLU A 171 33.78 39.70 15.12
N ASP A 172 33.40 40.83 15.72
CA ASP A 172 33.90 42.19 15.52
C ASP A 172 35.44 42.28 15.41
N GLY A 173 36.19 41.33 15.97
CA GLY A 173 37.65 41.25 15.85
C GLY A 173 38.20 40.97 14.44
N THR A 174 37.56 40.12 13.63
CA THR A 174 38.01 39.84 12.24
C THR A 174 37.62 40.98 11.30
N GLN A 175 36.44 41.55 11.49
CA GLN A 175 35.94 42.70 10.72
C GLN A 175 36.74 43.98 11.04
N LYS A 176 37.09 44.22 12.32
CA LYS A 176 38.02 45.30 12.73
C LYS A 176 39.42 45.13 12.14
N LYS A 177 39.96 43.89 12.10
CA LYS A 177 41.25 43.60 11.44
C LYS A 177 41.18 43.87 9.94
N MET A 178 40.12 43.43 9.27
CA MET A 178 39.90 43.68 7.85
C MET A 178 39.76 45.18 7.56
N HIS A 179 39.02 45.91 8.38
CA HIS A 179 38.85 47.35 8.24
C HIS A 179 40.16 48.11 8.52
N SER A 180 40.96 47.66 9.50
CA SER A 180 42.31 48.17 9.76
C SER A 180 43.24 47.97 8.57
N LEU A 181 43.25 46.77 7.97
CA LEU A 181 44.03 46.47 6.77
C LEU A 181 43.57 47.29 5.56
N TYR A 182 42.26 47.52 5.43
CA TYR A 182 41.71 48.38 4.38
C TYR A 182 42.16 49.83 4.55
N LEU A 183 42.18 50.34 5.79
CA LEU A 183 42.72 51.66 6.13
C LEU A 183 44.22 51.76 5.84
N GLU A 184 44.99 50.72 6.16
CA GLU A 184 46.43 50.66 5.87
C GLU A 184 46.72 50.63 4.37
N LEU A 185 45.97 49.84 3.59
CA LEU A 185 46.05 49.84 2.14
C LEU A 185 45.71 51.22 1.55
N MET A 186 44.71 51.89 2.09
CA MET A 186 44.36 53.25 1.66
C MET A 186 45.47 54.24 1.99
N LYS A 187 46.10 54.14 3.18
CA LYS A 187 47.26 54.96 3.56
C LYS A 187 48.47 54.70 2.66
N LEU A 188 48.75 53.43 2.32
CA LEU A 188 49.84 53.05 1.40
C LEU A 188 49.56 53.52 -0.02
N ARG A 189 48.31 53.43 -0.48
CA ARG A 189 47.86 53.97 -1.77
C ARG A 189 48.03 55.49 -1.82
N ASN A 190 47.66 56.19 -0.75
CA ASN A 190 47.85 57.64 -0.66
C ASN A 190 49.34 58.02 -0.61
N LYS A 191 50.20 57.23 0.08
CA LYS A 191 51.66 57.38 0.02
C LYS A 191 52.25 57.08 -1.35
N MET A 192 51.71 56.09 -2.08
CA MET A 192 52.13 55.78 -3.44
C MET A 192 51.71 56.90 -4.42
N ASN A 193 50.51 57.45 -4.23
CA ASN A 193 50.01 58.57 -5.03
C ASN A 193 50.74 59.88 -4.71
N SER A 194 51.10 60.13 -3.44
CA SER A 194 51.95 61.27 -3.08
C SER A 194 53.37 61.12 -3.65
N LYS A 195 53.92 59.90 -3.70
CA LYS A 195 55.21 59.61 -4.37
C LYS A 195 55.12 59.66 -5.90
N LYS A 196 53.95 59.44 -6.50
CA LYS A 196 53.72 59.64 -7.95
C LYS A 196 53.51 61.12 -8.32
N MET A 197 53.37 62.01 -7.34
CA MET A 197 53.19 63.46 -7.50
C MET A 197 54.44 64.27 -7.12
N ASP A 198 55.62 63.65 -7.05
CA ASP A 198 56.92 64.34 -7.00
C ASP A 198 57.64 64.21 -8.35
N PRO A 199 57.55 65.21 -9.25
CA PRO A 199 58.41 65.31 -10.41
C PRO A 199 59.51 66.35 -10.12
N ILE A 200 60.52 66.03 -9.31
CA ILE A 200 61.79 66.78 -9.22
C ILE A 200 62.90 65.78 -8.84
N LYS A 201 64.07 65.93 -9.48
CA LYS A 201 65.30 65.10 -9.48
C LYS A 201 65.58 64.28 -10.75
N LYS A 202 65.33 64.86 -11.92
CA LYS A 202 66.05 64.53 -13.16
C LYS A 202 66.85 65.71 -13.75
N GLU A 203 66.87 66.87 -13.08
CA GLU A 203 67.59 68.07 -13.54
C GLU A 203 69.06 68.11 -13.07
N ASP A 204 69.43 67.35 -12.02
CA ASP A 204 70.77 67.37 -11.42
C ASP A 204 71.82 66.49 -12.12
N MET A 205 71.45 65.71 -13.14
CA MET A 205 72.41 64.92 -13.93
C MET A 205 72.66 65.49 -15.34
N GLU A 206 71.90 66.50 -15.76
CA GLU A 206 72.03 67.13 -17.08
C GLU A 206 72.89 68.42 -17.03
N ILE A 207 73.17 68.93 -15.83
CA ILE A 207 74.06 70.08 -15.59
C ILE A 207 75.54 69.65 -15.38
N GLN A 208 75.83 68.35 -15.19
CA GLN A 208 77.20 67.86 -15.02
C GLN A 208 77.91 67.40 -16.32
N LEU A 209 77.22 67.39 -17.47
CA LEU A 209 77.80 67.00 -18.77
C LEU A 209 78.11 68.18 -19.71
N ASN A 210 77.78 69.42 -19.31
CA ASN A 210 78.14 70.65 -20.05
C ASN A 210 79.30 71.45 -19.41
N VAL A 211 79.97 70.91 -18.39
CA VAL A 211 81.08 71.59 -17.67
C VAL A 211 82.45 70.93 -17.90
N ILE A 212 82.55 69.90 -18.77
CA ILE A 212 83.83 69.29 -19.17
C ILE A 212 84.01 69.35 -20.69
N GLN A 213 83.81 70.54 -21.26
CA GLN A 213 84.18 70.84 -22.66
C GLN A 213 84.60 72.32 -22.79
N GLY A 214 85.42 72.82 -21.87
CA GLY A 214 85.87 74.22 -21.95
C GLY A 214 86.72 74.69 -20.77
N THR A 215 87.85 74.05 -20.51
CA THR A 215 88.98 74.65 -19.77
C THR A 215 90.20 73.74 -19.89
N VAL A 216 91.10 74.00 -20.84
CA VAL A 216 92.56 74.13 -20.64
C VAL A 216 93.10 74.73 -21.94
N ASP A 217 93.10 76.05 -22.02
CA ASP A 217 94.09 76.83 -22.74
C ASP A 217 94.21 78.18 -22.01
N GLU A 218 95.44 78.68 -21.92
CA GLU A 218 95.86 79.99 -21.39
C GLU A 218 95.74 80.25 -19.88
N LYS A 219 96.86 80.10 -19.17
CA LYS A 219 97.76 81.22 -18.78
C LYS A 219 99.19 80.66 -18.69
N VAL A 220 100.09 80.99 -19.61
CA VAL A 220 100.99 82.15 -19.51
C VAL A 220 101.57 82.30 -18.10
N ALA A 221 102.82 81.90 -17.92
CA ALA A 221 103.91 82.83 -17.60
C ALA A 221 105.17 82.04 -17.19
N HIS A 222 106.29 82.52 -17.75
CA HIS A 222 107.68 82.21 -17.46
C HIS A 222 108.03 82.10 -15.97
N PRO A 223 109.21 81.52 -15.69
CA PRO A 223 110.25 82.34 -15.08
C PRO A 223 111.51 82.32 -15.97
N GLU A 224 112.05 83.51 -16.25
CA GLU A 224 113.26 84.05 -15.61
C GLU A 224 114.50 83.63 -16.40
N GLU A 225 115.12 84.57 -17.12
CA GLU A 225 116.21 85.42 -16.61
C GLU A 225 117.53 84.68 -16.92
N LEU A 226 118.27 85.09 -17.95
CA LEU A 226 119.33 86.07 -17.80
C LEU A 226 119.55 86.87 -19.09
N THR A 227 119.62 88.18 -18.91
CA THR A 227 120.12 89.19 -19.83
C THR A 227 121.30 89.88 -19.14
N GLU A 228 122.47 89.91 -19.76
CA GLU A 228 123.59 90.80 -19.40
C GLU A 228 124.16 91.36 -20.72
N THR A 229 123.73 92.55 -21.14
CA THR A 229 124.39 93.87 -20.95
C THR A 229 125.70 94.07 -21.72
N GLU A 230 125.61 94.95 -22.73
CA GLU A 230 126.70 95.70 -23.36
C GLU A 230 127.51 96.54 -22.35
N LYS A 231 128.83 96.68 -22.54
CA LYS A 231 129.59 97.96 -22.75
C LYS A 231 131.13 97.79 -22.63
N PRO A 232 131.93 98.76 -23.14
CA PRO A 232 133.16 98.53 -23.89
C PRO A 232 134.41 98.58 -23.00
N ILE A 233 135.58 98.18 -23.52
CA ILE A 233 136.90 98.74 -23.18
C ILE A 233 137.94 98.24 -24.22
N GLU A 234 138.71 99.17 -24.75
CA GLU A 234 139.95 98.97 -25.51
C GLU A 234 141.00 98.21 -24.70
N GLY A 235 141.77 97.32 -25.33
CA GLY A 235 143.00 96.81 -24.73
C GLY A 235 143.50 95.54 -25.40
N LYS A 236 144.74 95.58 -25.89
CA LYS A 236 145.38 94.59 -26.76
C LYS A 236 145.79 93.28 -26.05
N TYR A 237 146.07 92.26 -26.89
CA TYR A 237 146.80 90.98 -26.69
C TYR A 237 145.99 89.83 -26.04
N ASP A 238 145.98 88.56 -26.47
CA ASP A 238 146.80 87.74 -27.39
C ASP A 238 145.89 86.68 -28.08
N SER A 239 146.16 86.36 -29.34
CA SER A 239 145.32 85.52 -30.23
C SER A 239 145.23 84.02 -29.87
N GLU A 240 145.84 83.57 -28.76
CA GLU A 240 145.93 82.15 -28.39
C GLU A 240 144.92 81.69 -27.32
N LYS A 241 144.44 82.59 -26.44
CA LYS A 241 143.40 82.23 -25.44
C LYS A 241 141.99 82.10 -26.03
N LEU A 242 141.72 82.72 -27.18
CA LEU A 242 140.43 82.64 -27.87
C LEU A 242 140.21 81.26 -28.49
N LEU A 243 141.27 80.60 -28.94
CA LEU A 243 141.21 79.26 -29.52
C LEU A 243 140.84 78.21 -28.45
N GLU A 244 141.36 78.36 -27.24
CA GLU A 244 141.10 77.45 -26.11
C GLU A 244 139.62 77.50 -25.67
N TYR A 245 139.02 78.70 -25.59
CA TYR A 245 137.59 78.86 -25.33
C TYR A 245 136.69 78.31 -26.44
N ILE A 246 137.09 78.41 -27.71
CA ILE A 246 136.34 77.84 -28.84
C ILE A 246 136.33 76.31 -28.78
N VAL A 247 137.46 75.69 -28.42
CA VAL A 247 137.57 74.23 -28.27
C VAL A 247 136.76 73.74 -27.06
N GLU A 248 136.80 74.45 -25.93
CA GLU A 248 135.99 74.12 -24.76
C GLU A 248 134.48 74.26 -25.03
N LEU A 249 134.05 75.32 -25.73
CA LEU A 249 132.67 75.48 -26.16
C LEU A 249 132.23 74.39 -27.15
N GLY A 250 133.12 73.96 -28.05
CA GLY A 250 132.89 72.84 -28.96
C GLY A 250 132.69 71.51 -28.21
N ASN A 251 133.54 71.21 -27.24
CA ASN A 251 133.44 69.99 -26.43
C ASN A 251 132.17 69.98 -25.56
N VAL A 252 131.76 71.12 -25.00
CA VAL A 252 130.50 71.24 -24.24
C VAL A 252 129.29 71.10 -25.17
N ALA A 253 129.33 71.70 -26.36
CA ALA A 253 128.28 71.55 -27.36
C ALA A 253 128.13 70.09 -27.82
N GLU A 254 129.24 69.38 -28.05
CA GLU A 254 129.25 67.96 -28.43
C GLU A 254 128.71 67.06 -27.30
N GLN A 255 129.09 67.32 -26.05
CA GLN A 255 128.55 66.59 -24.90
C GLN A 255 127.05 66.85 -24.67
N VAL A 256 126.58 68.06 -24.97
CA VAL A 256 125.16 68.42 -24.91
C VAL A 256 124.39 67.77 -26.06
N ASP A 257 124.96 67.73 -27.27
CA ASP A 257 124.36 67.06 -28.44
C ASP A 257 124.23 65.55 -28.20
N ASP A 258 125.26 64.90 -27.67
CA ASP A 258 125.23 63.48 -27.29
C ASP A 258 124.15 63.18 -26.22
N LYS A 259 123.98 64.08 -25.24
CA LYS A 259 122.91 63.96 -24.23
C LYS A 259 121.53 64.09 -24.86
N TYR A 260 121.32 65.06 -25.75
CA TYR A 260 120.04 65.23 -26.43
C TYR A 260 119.73 64.05 -27.34
N LYS A 261 120.71 63.53 -28.06
CA LYS A 261 120.58 62.34 -28.91
C LYS A 261 120.20 61.10 -28.09
N LEU A 262 120.83 60.90 -26.94
CA LEU A 262 120.47 59.82 -26.02
C LEU A 262 119.05 60.01 -25.44
N HIS A 263 118.64 61.24 -25.13
CA HIS A 263 117.28 61.54 -24.69
C HIS A 263 116.24 61.27 -25.79
N ILE A 264 116.54 61.61 -27.05
CA ILE A 264 115.69 61.31 -28.20
C ILE A 264 115.48 59.81 -28.34
N VAL A 265 116.55 59.01 -28.33
CA VAL A 265 116.45 57.54 -28.43
C VAL A 265 115.61 56.95 -27.29
N LYS A 266 115.80 57.45 -26.06
CA LYS A 266 114.98 57.02 -24.91
C LYS A 266 113.51 57.40 -25.05
N LEU A 267 113.21 58.60 -25.57
CA LEU A 267 111.84 59.03 -25.82
C LEU A 267 111.20 58.21 -26.95
N GLU A 268 111.95 57.90 -28.02
CA GLU A 268 111.50 57.02 -29.11
C GLU A 268 111.18 55.62 -28.59
N GLU A 269 112.03 55.04 -27.73
CA GLU A 269 111.77 53.74 -27.11
C GLU A 269 110.52 53.76 -26.22
N ILE A 270 110.31 54.84 -25.45
CA ILE A 270 109.09 55.02 -24.65
C ILE A 270 107.85 55.15 -25.55
N ILE A 271 107.93 55.93 -26.64
CA ILE A 271 106.85 56.10 -27.61
C ILE A 271 106.51 54.75 -28.25
N GLU A 272 107.51 53.99 -28.67
CA GLU A 272 107.34 52.66 -29.27
C GLU A 272 106.69 51.68 -28.29
N SER A 273 107.12 51.68 -27.01
CA SER A 273 106.47 50.90 -25.96
C SER A 273 105.02 51.33 -25.75
N LYS A 274 104.72 52.63 -25.75
CA LYS A 274 103.36 53.16 -25.55
C LYS A 274 102.46 52.88 -26.75
N ASN A 275 102.99 52.90 -27.97
CA ASN A 275 102.26 52.51 -29.17
C ASN A 275 101.85 51.04 -29.11
N LYS A 276 102.74 50.14 -28.67
CA LYS A 276 102.41 48.74 -28.42
C LYS A 276 101.34 48.58 -27.34
N ASP A 277 101.44 49.32 -26.23
CA ASP A 277 100.39 49.34 -25.19
C ASP A 277 99.03 49.76 -25.80
N ILE A 278 99.00 50.81 -26.63
CA ILE A 278 97.79 51.29 -27.31
C ILE A 278 97.22 50.21 -28.23
N GLU A 279 98.03 49.56 -29.07
CA GLU A 279 97.57 48.49 -29.97
C GLU A 279 96.96 47.29 -29.20
N THR A 280 97.58 46.90 -28.07
CA THR A 280 97.03 45.83 -27.22
C THR A 280 95.71 46.23 -26.55
N LEU A 281 95.57 47.49 -26.14
CA LEU A 281 94.32 48.02 -25.59
C LEU A 281 93.23 48.12 -26.67
N GLU A 282 93.56 48.59 -27.87
CA GLU A 282 92.62 48.68 -29.00
C GLU A 282 92.13 47.30 -29.44
N SER A 283 93.01 46.31 -29.52
CA SER A 283 92.63 44.93 -29.85
C SER A 283 91.75 44.33 -28.75
N THR A 284 92.08 44.56 -27.48
CA THR A 284 91.25 44.14 -26.34
C THR A 284 89.88 44.82 -26.33
N LEU A 285 89.81 46.12 -26.66
CA LEU A 285 88.58 46.88 -26.75
C LEU A 285 87.69 46.35 -27.88
N ARG A 286 88.27 46.12 -29.08
CA ARG A 286 87.56 45.52 -30.22
C ARG A 286 86.99 44.13 -29.89
N LEU A 287 87.76 43.30 -29.17
CA LEU A 287 87.25 41.99 -28.71
C LEU A 287 86.08 42.15 -27.73
N LYS A 288 86.17 43.08 -26.76
CA LYS A 288 85.05 43.34 -25.84
C LYS A 288 83.83 43.90 -26.56
N GLU A 289 84.00 44.78 -27.54
CA GLU A 289 82.92 45.36 -28.34
C GLU A 289 82.20 44.28 -29.16
N THR A 290 82.94 43.41 -29.82
CA THR A 290 82.37 42.26 -30.56
C THR A 290 81.65 41.29 -29.62
N MET A 291 82.21 40.98 -28.44
CA MET A 291 81.53 40.16 -27.43
C MET A 291 80.22 40.79 -26.93
N VAL A 292 80.21 42.08 -26.61
CA VAL A 292 79.01 42.80 -26.17
C VAL A 292 77.98 42.88 -27.30
N SER A 293 78.41 43.08 -28.54
CA SER A 293 77.55 43.05 -29.73
C SER A 293 76.88 41.68 -29.89
N THR A 294 77.65 40.60 -29.80
CA THR A 294 77.08 39.23 -29.86
C THR A 294 76.11 38.95 -28.72
N GLN A 295 76.43 39.38 -27.49
CA GLN A 295 75.54 39.21 -26.34
C GLN A 295 74.25 40.04 -26.48
N THR A 296 74.34 41.24 -27.04
CA THR A 296 73.19 42.10 -27.31
C THR A 296 72.27 41.46 -28.35
N GLU A 297 72.83 40.90 -29.42
CA GLU A 297 72.08 40.20 -30.45
C GLU A 297 71.39 38.93 -29.91
N GLU A 298 72.09 38.12 -29.12
CA GLU A 298 71.50 36.94 -28.46
C GLU A 298 70.37 37.31 -27.49
N LEU A 299 70.53 38.39 -26.72
CA LEU A 299 69.48 38.89 -25.84
C LEU A 299 68.27 39.40 -26.64
N ASN A 300 68.51 40.09 -27.76
CA ASN A 300 67.45 40.58 -28.64
C ASN A 300 66.65 39.42 -29.25
N GLN A 301 67.33 38.36 -29.70
CA GLN A 301 66.68 37.14 -30.19
C GLN A 301 65.86 36.45 -29.09
N LYS A 302 66.38 36.35 -27.87
CA LYS A 302 65.63 35.81 -26.71
C LYS A 302 64.40 36.65 -26.39
N CYS A 303 64.51 37.98 -26.42
CA CYS A 303 63.37 38.89 -26.22
C CYS A 303 62.28 38.66 -27.27
N LYS A 304 62.66 38.53 -28.55
CA LYS A 304 61.71 38.26 -29.64
C LYS A 304 60.97 36.92 -29.46
N ILE A 305 61.68 35.86 -29.10
CA ILE A 305 61.06 34.55 -28.83
C ILE A 305 60.09 34.65 -27.64
N LEU A 306 60.46 35.36 -26.57
CA LEU A 306 59.59 35.56 -25.41
C LEU A 306 58.34 36.38 -25.76
N GLU A 307 58.45 37.39 -26.63
CA GLU A 307 57.30 38.15 -27.14
C GLU A 307 56.36 37.26 -27.95
N GLU A 308 56.88 36.46 -28.88
CA GLU A 308 56.09 35.52 -29.68
C GLU A 308 55.39 34.47 -28.80
N GLN A 309 56.08 33.95 -27.77
CA GLN A 309 55.50 33.02 -26.80
C GLN A 309 54.40 33.68 -25.96
N LYS A 310 54.61 34.93 -25.52
CA LYS A 310 53.60 35.70 -24.78
C LYS A 310 52.34 35.92 -25.62
N GLU A 311 52.49 36.31 -26.88
CA GLU A 311 51.36 36.49 -27.79
C GLU A 311 50.61 35.18 -28.06
N LYS A 312 51.34 34.08 -28.26
CA LYS A 312 50.72 32.75 -28.43
C LYS A 312 49.90 32.35 -27.20
N CYS A 313 50.47 32.51 -26.00
CA CYS A 313 49.77 32.24 -24.75
C CYS A 313 48.52 33.12 -24.59
N PHE A 314 48.61 34.40 -24.99
CA PHE A 314 47.47 35.31 -24.95
C PHE A 314 46.36 34.90 -25.93
N ARG A 315 46.70 34.47 -27.15
CA ARG A 315 45.74 33.93 -28.12
C ARG A 315 45.04 32.69 -27.59
N GLU A 316 45.81 31.72 -27.08
CA GLU A 316 45.26 30.49 -26.50
C GLU A 316 44.34 30.78 -25.30
N TYR A 317 44.69 31.76 -24.46
CA TYR A 317 43.84 32.18 -23.35
C TYR A 317 42.54 32.84 -23.84
N GLY A 318 42.63 33.74 -24.82
CA GLY A 318 41.47 34.40 -25.42
C GLY A 318 40.52 33.41 -26.11
N GLU A 319 41.04 32.42 -26.83
CA GLU A 319 40.24 31.34 -27.42
C GLU A 319 39.54 30.50 -26.35
N LYS A 320 40.25 30.10 -25.28
CA LYS A 320 39.65 29.38 -24.15
C LYS A 320 38.55 30.19 -23.46
N GLU A 321 38.77 31.49 -23.27
CA GLU A 321 37.78 32.40 -22.70
C GLU A 321 36.53 32.51 -23.58
N GLN A 322 36.70 32.61 -24.91
CA GLN A 322 35.58 32.62 -25.86
C GLN A 322 34.80 31.30 -25.84
N VAL A 323 35.49 30.15 -25.82
CA VAL A 323 34.85 28.83 -25.74
C VAL A 323 34.07 28.68 -24.44
N MET A 324 34.67 29.00 -23.29
CA MET A 324 33.97 28.96 -22.00
C MET A 324 32.77 29.91 -21.98
N THR A 325 32.90 31.11 -22.56
CA THR A 325 31.79 32.07 -22.64
C THR A 325 30.64 31.55 -23.50
N ALA A 326 30.95 30.94 -24.65
CA ALA A 326 29.95 30.31 -25.52
C ALA A 326 29.26 29.11 -24.84
N GLU A 327 30.01 28.30 -24.10
CA GLU A 327 29.47 27.17 -23.34
C GLU A 327 28.55 27.64 -22.21
N ILE A 328 28.96 28.67 -21.44
CA ILE A 328 28.12 29.31 -20.42
C ILE A 328 26.83 29.85 -21.04
N GLN A 329 26.90 30.47 -22.21
CA GLN A 329 25.72 30.99 -22.92
C GLN A 329 24.78 29.84 -23.34
N SER A 330 25.31 28.76 -23.91
CA SER A 330 24.52 27.58 -24.30
C SER A 330 23.85 26.91 -23.09
N LEU A 331 24.58 26.79 -21.97
CA LEU A 331 24.03 26.24 -20.73
C LEU A 331 22.93 27.13 -20.14
N LYS A 332 23.07 28.46 -20.21
CA LYS A 332 22.01 29.40 -19.80
C LYS A 332 20.76 29.26 -20.65
N GLU A 333 20.90 29.12 -21.96
CA GLU A 333 19.76 28.92 -22.86
C GLU A 333 19.04 27.60 -22.56
N LYS A 334 19.79 26.50 -22.38
CA LYS A 334 19.23 25.20 -21.99
C LYS A 334 18.48 25.28 -20.66
N LEU A 335 19.07 25.90 -19.64
CA LEU A 335 18.42 26.10 -18.34
C LEU A 335 17.10 26.87 -18.47
N SER A 336 17.08 27.94 -19.27
CA SER A 336 15.87 28.72 -19.50
C SER A 336 14.77 27.92 -20.21
N THR A 337 15.13 27.06 -21.19
CA THR A 337 14.17 26.19 -21.85
C THR A 337 13.60 25.13 -20.90
N GLU A 338 14.45 24.53 -20.06
CA GLU A 338 14.07 23.52 -19.08
C GLU A 338 13.17 24.10 -17.97
N GLU A 339 13.46 25.32 -17.50
CA GLU A 339 12.58 26.06 -16.59
C GLU A 339 11.20 26.31 -17.20
N GLN A 340 11.14 26.70 -18.48
CA GLN A 340 9.87 26.92 -19.18
C GLN A 340 9.07 25.62 -19.34
N GLU A 341 9.73 24.50 -19.65
CA GLU A 341 9.09 23.19 -19.73
C GLU A 341 8.58 22.71 -18.38
N HIS A 342 9.38 22.84 -17.31
CA HIS A 342 8.94 22.54 -15.95
C HIS A 342 7.72 23.38 -15.54
N GLN A 343 7.70 24.66 -15.92
CA GLN A 343 6.55 25.52 -15.63
C GLN A 343 5.29 25.11 -16.40
N LYS A 344 5.43 24.66 -17.66
CA LYS A 344 4.34 24.06 -18.44
C LYS A 344 3.84 22.76 -17.81
N GLN A 345 4.74 21.85 -17.44
CA GLN A 345 4.41 20.59 -16.77
C GLN A 345 3.68 20.85 -15.44
N LYS A 346 4.16 21.80 -14.64
CA LYS A 346 3.52 22.21 -13.37
C LYS A 346 2.09 22.71 -13.59
N LYS A 347 1.84 23.46 -14.67
CA LYS A 347 0.50 23.92 -15.02
C LYS A 347 -0.41 22.74 -15.41
N ILE A 348 0.08 21.84 -16.26
CA ILE A 348 -0.68 20.63 -16.67
C ILE A 348 -1.02 19.76 -15.44
N ILE A 349 -0.07 19.53 -14.53
CA ILE A 349 -0.32 18.76 -13.30
C ILE A 349 -1.34 19.46 -12.41
N LYS A 350 -1.27 20.80 -12.29
CA LYS A 350 -2.25 21.58 -11.51
C LYS A 350 -3.65 21.49 -12.11
N ASP A 351 -3.77 21.61 -13.42
CA ASP A 351 -5.05 21.54 -14.14
C ASP A 351 -5.64 20.11 -14.06
N ALA A 352 -4.81 19.08 -14.25
CA ALA A 352 -5.22 17.69 -14.08
C ALA A 352 -5.62 17.36 -12.63
N SER A 353 -4.92 17.92 -11.64
CA SER A 353 -5.25 17.78 -10.23
C SER A 353 -6.59 18.44 -9.89
N ALA A 354 -6.88 19.62 -10.47
CA ALA A 354 -8.16 20.30 -10.32
C ALA A 354 -9.33 19.51 -10.95
N ASP A 355 -9.14 18.96 -12.16
CA ASP A 355 -10.14 18.10 -12.82
C ASP A 355 -10.43 16.82 -12.01
N MET A 356 -9.39 16.16 -11.48
CA MET A 356 -9.54 15.01 -10.57
C MET A 356 -10.29 15.38 -9.30
N HIS A 357 -9.97 16.53 -8.67
CA HIS A 357 -10.72 17.01 -7.50
C HIS A 357 -12.19 17.28 -7.82
N GLN A 358 -12.48 17.86 -8.98
CA GLN A 358 -13.86 18.13 -9.41
C GLN A 358 -14.63 16.82 -9.64
N LYS A 359 -14.01 15.81 -10.27
CA LYS A 359 -14.61 14.48 -10.44
C LYS A 359 -14.86 13.79 -9.10
N LEU A 360 -13.93 13.89 -8.16
CA LEU A 360 -14.08 13.34 -6.82
C LEU A 360 -15.26 13.97 -6.07
N LEU A 361 -15.43 15.29 -6.16
CA LEU A 361 -16.58 15.99 -5.57
C LEU A 361 -17.91 15.54 -6.17
N LYS A 362 -18.00 15.40 -7.50
CA LYS A 362 -19.21 14.87 -8.17
C LYS A 362 -19.54 13.45 -7.71
N PHE A 363 -18.52 12.59 -7.63
CA PHE A 363 -18.70 11.23 -7.15
C PHE A 363 -19.16 11.20 -5.68
N GLN A 364 -18.62 12.07 -4.83
CA GLN A 364 -19.09 12.21 -3.45
C GLN A 364 -20.56 12.67 -3.37
N GLU A 365 -21.00 13.59 -4.23
CA GLU A 365 -22.40 14.01 -4.31
C GLU A 365 -23.32 12.89 -4.81
N GLU A 366 -22.90 12.11 -5.80
CA GLU A 366 -23.65 10.95 -6.30
C GLU A 366 -23.82 9.89 -5.21
N VAL A 367 -22.75 9.53 -4.50
CA VAL A 367 -22.80 8.60 -3.36
C VAL A 367 -23.71 9.12 -2.25
N ALA A 368 -23.70 10.43 -1.98
CA ALA A 368 -24.59 11.03 -0.99
C ALA A 368 -26.07 10.93 -1.39
N LYS A 369 -26.39 11.16 -2.67
CA LYS A 369 -27.75 11.02 -3.21
C LYS A 369 -28.23 9.57 -3.18
N GLU A 370 -27.39 8.62 -3.57
CA GLU A 370 -27.72 7.19 -3.47
C GLU A 370 -27.98 6.76 -2.02
N ARG A 371 -27.15 7.24 -1.09
CA ARG A 371 -27.35 6.98 0.34
C ARG A 371 -28.69 7.54 0.83
N GLU A 372 -29.06 8.75 0.40
CA GLU A 372 -30.35 9.36 0.75
C GLU A 372 -31.53 8.55 0.18
N ILE A 373 -31.45 8.09 -1.06
CA ILE A 373 -32.48 7.23 -1.68
C ILE A 373 -32.62 5.92 -0.88
N LEU A 374 -31.52 5.24 -0.60
CA LEU A 374 -31.54 3.99 0.19
C LEU A 374 -32.10 4.22 1.60
N GLU A 375 -31.81 5.36 2.23
CA GLU A 375 -32.35 5.72 3.53
C GLU A 375 -33.87 5.97 3.47
N THR A 376 -34.37 6.58 2.37
CA THR A 376 -35.81 6.73 2.14
C THR A 376 -36.51 5.40 1.90
N GLU A 377 -35.96 4.53 1.04
CA GLU A 377 -36.50 3.20 0.76
C GLU A 377 -36.53 2.33 2.03
N LEU A 378 -35.48 2.39 2.85
CA LEU A 378 -35.43 1.68 4.13
C LEU A 378 -36.54 2.17 5.07
N LYS A 379 -36.77 3.48 5.14
CA LYS A 379 -37.83 4.07 5.97
C LYS A 379 -39.22 3.66 5.48
N GLU A 380 -39.43 3.61 4.18
CA GLU A 380 -40.69 3.12 3.60
C GLU A 380 -40.92 1.64 3.91
N ALA A 381 -39.91 0.79 3.75
CA ALA A 381 -39.98 -0.62 4.11
C ALA A 381 -40.27 -0.83 5.60
N MET A 382 -39.65 -0.05 6.50
CA MET A 382 -39.95 -0.08 7.93
C MET A 382 -41.41 0.31 8.21
N ASN A 383 -41.92 1.36 7.57
CA ASN A 383 -43.32 1.76 7.71
C ASN A 383 -44.30 0.68 7.20
N GLU A 384 -43.95 -0.02 6.11
CA GLU A 384 -44.75 -1.15 5.62
C GLU A 384 -44.73 -2.33 6.57
N LEU A 385 -43.56 -2.64 7.14
CA LEU A 385 -43.41 -3.69 8.15
C LEU A 385 -44.25 -3.42 9.39
N ASP A 386 -44.30 -2.16 9.86
CA ASP A 386 -45.16 -1.76 10.97
C ASP A 386 -46.64 -1.91 10.62
N LYS A 387 -47.06 -1.50 9.42
CA LYS A 387 -48.43 -1.71 8.93
C LYS A 387 -48.78 -3.21 8.90
N LEU A 388 -47.87 -4.06 8.45
CA LEU A 388 -48.07 -5.51 8.44
C LEU A 388 -48.20 -6.08 9.86
N HIS A 389 -47.33 -5.69 10.81
CA HIS A 389 -47.46 -6.09 12.21
C HIS A 389 -48.82 -5.70 12.81
N THR A 390 -49.33 -4.50 12.51
CA THR A 390 -50.66 -4.10 12.99
C THR A 390 -51.80 -4.91 12.37
N LYS A 391 -51.66 -5.36 11.11
CA LYS A 391 -52.62 -6.25 10.45
C LYS A 391 -52.54 -7.65 11.02
N GLU A 392 -51.34 -8.18 11.22
CA GLU A 392 -51.10 -9.48 11.86
C GLU A 392 -51.72 -9.54 13.25
N ALA A 393 -51.51 -8.51 14.08
CA ALA A 393 -52.13 -8.43 15.40
C ALA A 393 -53.67 -8.39 15.37
N LYS A 394 -54.28 -7.85 14.30
CA LYS A 394 -55.75 -7.89 14.10
C LYS A 394 -56.22 -9.28 13.68
N VAL A 395 -55.50 -9.93 12.77
CA VAL A 395 -55.79 -11.30 12.31
C VAL A 395 -55.64 -12.28 13.47
N GLU A 396 -54.60 -12.14 14.30
CA GLU A 396 -54.40 -12.99 15.47
C GLU A 396 -55.55 -12.87 16.48
N LYS A 397 -56.08 -11.66 16.70
CA LYS A 397 -57.27 -11.45 17.55
C LYS A 397 -58.52 -12.11 16.95
N LEU A 398 -58.72 -12.01 15.64
CA LEU A 398 -59.84 -12.66 14.97
C LEU A 398 -59.73 -14.20 15.01
N LEU A 399 -58.53 -14.74 14.82
CA LEU A 399 -58.26 -16.17 14.94
C LEU A 399 -58.57 -16.68 16.34
N LYS A 400 -58.11 -15.98 17.40
CA LYS A 400 -58.44 -16.35 18.78
C LYS A 400 -59.94 -16.35 19.05
N HIS A 401 -60.69 -15.40 18.49
CA HIS A 401 -62.14 -15.37 18.63
C HIS A 401 -62.81 -16.54 17.91
N LEU A 402 -62.39 -16.84 16.68
CA LEU A 402 -62.91 -17.98 15.91
C LEU A 402 -62.56 -19.32 16.56
N GLU A 403 -61.35 -19.48 17.12
CA GLU A 403 -60.98 -20.67 17.90
C GLU A 403 -61.92 -20.85 19.10
N GLN A 404 -62.16 -19.78 19.87
CA GLN A 404 -63.05 -19.82 21.03
C GLN A 404 -64.49 -20.16 20.63
N ASP A 405 -65.00 -19.59 19.53
CA ASP A 405 -66.33 -19.91 19.01
C ASP A 405 -66.41 -21.38 18.57
N ASN A 406 -65.38 -21.89 17.88
CA ASN A 406 -65.33 -23.28 17.41
C ASN A 406 -65.23 -24.27 18.60
N GLU A 407 -64.48 -23.93 19.65
CA GLU A 407 -64.46 -24.69 20.91
C GLU A 407 -65.86 -24.73 21.55
N SER A 408 -66.56 -23.59 21.59
CA SER A 408 -67.92 -23.52 22.13
C SER A 408 -68.91 -24.37 21.33
N GLN A 409 -68.87 -24.30 19.99
CA GLN A 409 -69.70 -25.11 19.10
C GLN A 409 -69.39 -26.60 19.21
N THR A 410 -68.12 -26.97 19.32
CA THR A 410 -67.70 -28.36 19.53
C THR A 410 -68.22 -28.90 20.87
N GLY A 411 -68.20 -28.06 21.91
CA GLY A 411 -68.81 -28.36 23.21
C GLY A 411 -70.33 -28.56 23.13
N GLU A 412 -71.05 -27.68 22.43
CA GLU A 412 -72.49 -27.81 22.20
C GLU A 412 -72.85 -29.06 21.40
N LEU A 413 -72.11 -29.36 20.32
CA LEU A 413 -72.28 -30.56 19.52
C LEU A 413 -72.08 -31.83 20.36
N SER A 414 -71.03 -31.87 21.19
CA SER A 414 -70.79 -33.00 22.10
C SER A 414 -71.94 -33.21 23.09
N GLN A 415 -72.54 -32.12 23.58
CA GLN A 415 -73.71 -32.21 24.46
C GLN A 415 -74.97 -32.71 23.72
N LEU A 416 -75.19 -32.26 22.49
CA LEU A 416 -76.31 -32.72 21.65
C LEU A 416 -76.15 -34.19 21.28
N GLU A 417 -74.95 -34.63 20.93
CA GLU A 417 -74.64 -36.03 20.62
C GLU A 417 -74.89 -36.93 21.86
N ALA A 418 -74.47 -36.48 23.05
CA ALA A 418 -74.76 -37.20 24.29
C ALA A 418 -76.26 -37.26 24.64
N LYS A 419 -77.04 -36.21 24.30
CA LYS A 419 -78.51 -36.23 24.45
C LYS A 419 -79.15 -37.19 23.43
N LEU A 420 -78.67 -37.21 22.20
CA LEU A 420 -79.14 -38.10 21.14
C LEU A 420 -78.89 -39.57 21.52
N GLN A 421 -77.67 -39.90 21.98
CA GLN A 421 -77.33 -41.25 22.45
C GLN A 421 -78.20 -41.70 23.62
N ARG A 422 -78.51 -40.80 24.57
CA ARG A 422 -79.45 -41.13 25.66
C ARG A 422 -80.85 -41.40 25.13
N LYS A 423 -81.36 -40.58 24.21
CA LYS A 423 -82.69 -40.77 23.61
C LYS A 423 -82.77 -42.02 22.75
N SER A 424 -81.71 -42.37 22.03
CA SER A 424 -81.67 -43.62 21.27
C SER A 424 -81.68 -44.84 22.20
N ALA A 425 -80.93 -44.80 23.30
CA ALA A 425 -80.94 -45.87 24.30
C ALA A 425 -82.33 -46.04 24.95
N GLU A 426 -82.99 -44.93 25.33
CA GLU A 426 -84.37 -44.95 25.85
C GLU A 426 -85.37 -45.54 24.84
N LEU A 427 -85.23 -45.22 23.55
CA LEU A 427 -86.07 -45.78 22.48
C LEU A 427 -85.82 -47.27 22.26
N GLU A 428 -84.57 -47.72 22.36
CA GLU A 428 -84.18 -49.12 22.23
C GLU A 428 -84.75 -49.95 23.39
N GLU A 429 -84.65 -49.45 24.63
CA GLU A 429 -85.28 -50.06 25.81
C GLU A 429 -86.82 -50.13 25.66
N MET A 430 -87.45 -49.05 25.19
CA MET A 430 -88.89 -49.05 24.92
C MET A 430 -89.26 -50.07 23.84
N ALA A 431 -88.51 -50.13 22.74
CA ALA A 431 -88.74 -51.09 21.65
C ALA A 431 -88.59 -52.55 22.13
N GLU A 432 -87.61 -52.81 23.00
CA GLU A 432 -87.38 -54.13 23.58
C GLU A 432 -88.50 -54.51 24.58
N SER A 433 -88.97 -53.56 25.38
CA SER A 433 -90.15 -53.74 26.24
C SER A 433 -91.42 -54.04 25.41
N HIS A 434 -91.64 -53.30 24.32
CA HIS A 434 -92.75 -53.51 23.40
C HIS A 434 -92.66 -54.89 22.75
N LYS A 435 -91.48 -55.29 22.27
CA LYS A 435 -91.24 -56.63 21.71
C LYS A 435 -91.62 -57.72 22.72
N SER A 436 -91.20 -57.60 23.98
CA SER A 436 -91.58 -58.54 25.04
C SER A 436 -93.09 -58.60 25.27
N THR A 437 -93.79 -57.46 25.24
CA THR A 437 -95.26 -57.44 25.37
C THR A 437 -95.97 -58.08 24.17
N ILE A 438 -95.48 -57.86 22.96
CA ILE A 438 -96.00 -58.49 21.73
C ILE A 438 -95.79 -60.01 21.80
N GLU A 439 -94.62 -60.48 22.22
CA GLU A 439 -94.33 -61.91 22.40
C GLU A 439 -95.28 -62.56 23.42
N LYS A 440 -95.59 -61.87 24.53
CA LYS A 440 -96.60 -62.33 25.51
C LYS A 440 -97.99 -62.40 24.90
N LEU A 441 -98.44 -61.35 24.21
CA LEU A 441 -99.75 -61.31 23.54
C LEU A 441 -99.86 -62.37 22.44
N GLN A 442 -98.80 -62.60 21.65
CA GLN A 442 -98.74 -63.68 20.67
C GLN A 442 -98.85 -65.05 21.35
N GLY A 443 -98.14 -65.27 22.46
CA GLY A 443 -98.26 -66.50 23.24
C GLY A 443 -99.66 -66.73 23.81
N GLU A 444 -100.35 -65.68 24.25
CA GLU A 444 -101.76 -65.75 24.68
C GLU A 444 -102.71 -66.02 23.52
N HIS A 445 -102.51 -65.35 22.37
CA HIS A 445 -103.27 -65.58 21.16
C HIS A 445 -103.13 -67.04 20.68
N SER A 446 -101.92 -67.59 20.66
CA SER A 446 -101.70 -69.00 20.32
C SER A 446 -102.42 -69.95 21.28
N LYS A 447 -102.44 -69.66 22.59
CA LYS A 447 -103.21 -70.43 23.58
C LYS A 447 -104.71 -70.37 23.31
N LEU A 448 -105.26 -69.19 23.01
CA LEU A 448 -106.68 -69.03 22.66
C LEU A 448 -107.01 -69.72 21.33
N GLN A 449 -106.10 -69.67 20.36
CA GLN A 449 -106.26 -70.31 19.06
C GLN A 449 -106.25 -71.85 19.17
N CYS A 450 -105.42 -72.44 20.04
CA CYS A 450 -105.48 -73.88 20.34
C CYS A 450 -106.81 -74.27 20.99
N LYS A 451 -107.29 -73.50 21.97
CA LYS A 451 -108.61 -73.71 22.60
C LYS A 451 -109.75 -73.56 21.58
N LEU A 452 -109.66 -72.59 20.68
CA LEU A 452 -110.63 -72.43 19.59
C LEU A 452 -110.60 -73.63 18.65
N GLY A 453 -109.41 -74.19 18.36
CA GLY A 453 -109.25 -75.42 17.61
C GLY A 453 -109.94 -76.62 18.26
N GLU A 454 -109.79 -76.78 19.58
CA GLU A 454 -110.47 -77.82 20.37
C GLU A 454 -112.01 -77.67 20.27
N THR A 455 -112.53 -76.45 20.50
CA THR A 455 -113.98 -76.18 20.34
C THR A 455 -114.47 -76.36 18.90
N THR A 456 -113.62 -76.11 17.90
CA THR A 456 -113.96 -76.34 16.48
C THR A 456 -114.03 -77.84 16.17
N THR A 457 -113.16 -78.66 16.76
CA THR A 457 -113.26 -80.13 16.63
C THR A 457 -114.50 -80.69 17.31
N GLU A 458 -114.89 -80.15 18.47
CA GLU A 458 -116.15 -80.48 19.14
C GLU A 458 -117.37 -80.06 18.29
N PHE A 459 -117.30 -78.90 17.65
CA PHE A 459 -118.35 -78.42 16.74
C PHE A 459 -118.44 -79.25 15.46
N GLU A 460 -117.32 -79.76 14.93
CA GLU A 460 -117.33 -80.60 13.72
C GLU A 460 -117.90 -82.01 14.01
N THR A 461 -117.70 -82.54 15.23
CA THR A 461 -118.42 -83.74 15.69
C THR A 461 -119.92 -83.51 15.86
N TYR A 462 -120.32 -82.31 16.31
CA TYR A 462 -121.74 -81.92 16.38
C TYR A 462 -122.38 -81.74 14.99
N LYS A 463 -121.62 -81.20 14.03
CA LYS A 463 -122.06 -80.98 12.64
C LYS A 463 -122.27 -82.27 11.84
N VAL A 464 -121.52 -83.34 12.11
CA VAL A 464 -121.79 -84.68 11.55
C VAL A 464 -123.14 -85.22 12.05
N CYS A 465 -123.49 -84.97 13.31
CA CYS A 465 -124.78 -85.34 13.90
C CYS A 465 -125.96 -84.51 13.36
N MET A 466 -125.74 -83.21 13.05
CA MET A 466 -126.74 -82.36 12.39
C MET A 466 -126.89 -82.62 10.87
N ALA A 467 -125.89 -83.20 10.20
CA ALA A 467 -125.95 -83.49 8.77
C ALA A 467 -126.97 -84.59 8.41
N GLU A 468 -127.32 -85.47 9.36
CA GLU A 468 -128.39 -86.46 9.24
C GLU A 468 -129.80 -85.78 9.27
N GLU A 469 -129.95 -84.67 10.00
CA GLU A 469 -131.20 -83.89 10.13
C GLU A 469 -131.46 -82.96 8.92
N ILE A 470 -130.40 -82.53 8.23
CA ILE A 470 -130.45 -81.67 7.02
C ILE A 470 -130.99 -82.42 5.78
N THR A 471 -131.08 -83.76 5.79
CA THR A 471 -131.76 -84.51 4.73
C THR A 471 -133.28 -84.32 4.73
N CYS A 472 -133.87 -83.93 5.86
CA CYS A 472 -135.31 -83.65 6.01
C CYS A 472 -135.71 -82.19 5.69
N LEU A 473 -134.78 -81.25 5.51
CA LEU A 473 -135.08 -79.81 5.28
C LEU A 473 -134.63 -79.27 3.91
N LYS A 474 -134.25 -80.15 2.98
CA LYS A 474 -133.94 -79.80 1.57
C LYS A 474 -135.19 -79.45 0.73
N GLN A 475 -136.38 -79.58 1.31
CA GLN A 475 -137.65 -79.17 0.71
C GLN A 475 -137.82 -77.63 0.69
N ASP A 476 -137.01 -76.88 1.46
CA ASP A 476 -137.15 -75.42 1.63
C ASP A 476 -136.09 -74.56 0.90
N LYS A 477 -135.15 -75.15 0.12
CA LYS A 477 -134.05 -74.41 -0.54
C LYS A 477 -134.44 -73.68 -1.84
N ALA A 478 -135.67 -73.84 -2.33
CA ALA A 478 -136.15 -73.20 -3.55
C ALA A 478 -136.34 -71.67 -3.42
N THR A 479 -136.25 -71.09 -2.22
CA THR A 479 -136.61 -69.69 -1.94
C THR A 479 -135.42 -68.74 -1.73
N LEU A 480 -134.16 -69.20 -1.87
CA LEU A 480 -132.96 -68.36 -1.67
C LEU A 480 -132.12 -68.14 -2.95
N GLN A 481 -132.73 -68.31 -4.13
CA GLN A 481 -132.09 -68.03 -5.42
C GLN A 481 -132.16 -66.54 -5.83
N ASP A 482 -132.93 -65.71 -5.10
CA ASP A 482 -133.14 -64.28 -5.39
C ASP A 482 -132.12 -63.32 -4.74
N LYS A 483 -131.25 -63.78 -3.84
CA LYS A 483 -130.22 -62.92 -3.19
C LYS A 483 -128.87 -62.87 -3.93
N LEU A 484 -128.71 -63.65 -5.01
CA LEU A 484 -127.45 -63.73 -5.77
C LEU A 484 -127.27 -62.55 -6.75
N THR A 485 -128.33 -61.80 -7.07
CA THR A 485 -128.32 -60.73 -8.09
C THR A 485 -127.92 -59.35 -7.56
N GLU A 486 -127.90 -59.14 -6.23
CA GLU A 486 -127.54 -57.85 -5.61
C GLU A 486 -126.03 -57.67 -5.43
N MET A 487 -125.26 -58.77 -5.35
CA MET A 487 -123.80 -58.75 -5.12
C MET A 487 -122.97 -58.47 -6.38
N SER A 488 -123.57 -58.58 -7.56
CA SER A 488 -122.89 -58.32 -8.84
C SER A 488 -122.66 -56.82 -9.10
N ARG A 489 -123.40 -55.93 -8.41
CA ARG A 489 -123.38 -54.48 -8.62
C ARG A 489 -122.28 -53.75 -7.82
N THR A 490 -121.71 -54.34 -6.77
CA THR A 490 -120.63 -53.77 -5.94
C THR A 490 -119.23 -54.03 -6.49
N VAL A 491 -119.06 -55.10 -7.27
CA VAL A 491 -117.77 -55.46 -7.91
C VAL A 491 -117.40 -54.48 -9.04
N GLN A 492 -118.37 -53.93 -9.77
CA GLN A 492 -118.11 -52.95 -10.84
C GLN A 492 -117.64 -51.58 -10.32
N HIS A 493 -118.05 -51.15 -9.10
CA HIS A 493 -117.67 -49.85 -8.54
C HIS A 493 -116.23 -49.82 -7.98
N VAL A 494 -115.75 -50.93 -7.42
CA VAL A 494 -114.36 -51.04 -6.91
C VAL A 494 -113.35 -51.12 -8.05
N THR A 495 -113.75 -51.70 -9.20
CA THR A 495 -112.88 -51.83 -10.37
C THR A 495 -112.61 -50.48 -11.07
N HIS A 496 -113.57 -49.54 -11.01
CA HIS A 496 -113.40 -48.18 -11.55
C HIS A 496 -112.49 -47.31 -10.67
N ALA A 497 -112.62 -47.40 -9.33
CA ALA A 497 -111.82 -46.61 -8.39
C ALA A 497 -110.32 -46.99 -8.39
N VAL A 498 -109.98 -48.25 -8.68
CA VAL A 498 -108.59 -48.72 -8.78
C VAL A 498 -107.92 -48.24 -10.09
N GLN A 499 -108.68 -48.06 -11.16
CA GLN A 499 -108.15 -47.55 -12.44
C GLN A 499 -107.82 -46.05 -12.39
N GLU A 500 -108.60 -45.25 -11.65
CA GLU A 500 -108.34 -43.81 -11.46
C GLU A 500 -107.08 -43.54 -10.62
N GLU A 501 -106.85 -44.32 -9.55
CA GLU A 501 -105.66 -44.18 -8.69
C GLU A 501 -104.36 -44.57 -9.45
N GLN A 502 -104.44 -45.62 -10.28
CA GLN A 502 -103.32 -46.04 -11.13
C GLN A 502 -102.99 -44.97 -12.20
N HIS A 503 -104.00 -44.34 -12.81
CA HIS A 503 -103.78 -43.23 -13.74
C HIS A 503 -103.15 -41.99 -13.06
N ALA A 504 -103.60 -41.64 -11.86
CA ALA A 504 -103.03 -40.53 -11.08
C ALA A 504 -101.56 -40.78 -10.70
N LYS A 505 -101.22 -42.02 -10.34
CA LYS A 505 -99.86 -42.42 -10.00
C LYS A 505 -98.90 -42.38 -11.20
N ASP A 506 -99.36 -42.79 -12.38
CA ASP A 506 -98.54 -42.78 -13.58
C ASP A 506 -98.33 -41.35 -14.11
N GLN A 507 -99.33 -40.46 -13.98
CA GLN A 507 -99.18 -39.03 -14.28
C GLN A 507 -98.18 -38.33 -13.35
N ALA A 508 -98.20 -38.63 -12.05
CA ALA A 508 -97.23 -38.08 -11.09
C ALA A 508 -95.78 -38.53 -11.37
N LYS A 509 -95.59 -39.79 -11.81
CA LYS A 509 -94.26 -40.28 -12.24
C LYS A 509 -93.77 -39.56 -13.50
N GLU A 510 -94.66 -39.30 -14.44
CA GLU A 510 -94.33 -38.60 -15.68
C GLU A 510 -93.89 -37.15 -15.41
N ASP A 511 -94.60 -36.45 -14.51
CA ASP A 511 -94.22 -35.10 -14.09
C ASP A 511 -92.89 -35.09 -13.31
N TYR A 512 -92.63 -36.11 -12.49
CA TYR A 512 -91.34 -36.25 -11.80
C TYR A 512 -90.18 -36.50 -12.77
N MET A 513 -90.37 -37.36 -13.79
CA MET A 513 -89.37 -37.58 -14.84
C MET A 513 -89.10 -36.30 -15.64
N ARG A 514 -90.14 -35.52 -15.94
CA ARG A 514 -90.01 -34.24 -16.65
C ARG A 514 -89.22 -33.21 -15.83
N MET A 515 -89.50 -33.10 -14.54
CA MET A 515 -88.74 -32.23 -13.62
C MET A 515 -87.27 -32.65 -13.52
N LEU A 516 -87.00 -33.96 -13.40
CA LEU A 516 -85.63 -34.48 -13.35
C LEU A 516 -84.86 -34.15 -14.64
N LEU A 517 -85.49 -34.35 -15.80
CA LEU A 517 -84.88 -34.05 -17.10
C LEU A 517 -84.59 -32.55 -17.26
N GLU A 518 -85.48 -31.69 -16.78
CA GLU A 518 -85.30 -30.25 -16.83
C GLU A 518 -84.16 -29.77 -15.91
N THR A 519 -84.05 -30.34 -14.70
CA THR A 519 -82.92 -30.05 -13.80
C THR A 519 -81.59 -30.54 -14.37
N GLN A 520 -81.55 -31.74 -14.96
CA GLN A 520 -80.38 -32.28 -15.65
C GLN A 520 -79.95 -31.39 -16.81
N THR A 521 -80.91 -30.87 -17.58
CA THR A 521 -80.65 -29.97 -18.71
C THR A 521 -80.10 -28.61 -18.23
N LYS A 522 -80.64 -28.07 -17.13
CA LYS A 522 -80.15 -26.83 -16.52
C LYS A 522 -78.72 -26.97 -15.98
N ILE A 523 -78.37 -28.11 -15.39
CA ILE A 523 -77.00 -28.40 -14.94
C ILE A 523 -76.06 -28.43 -16.15
N ALA A 524 -76.39 -29.17 -17.20
CA ALA A 524 -75.56 -29.26 -18.41
C ALA A 524 -75.32 -27.90 -19.08
N LEU A 525 -76.33 -27.01 -19.09
CA LEU A 525 -76.18 -25.64 -19.60
C LEU A 525 -75.25 -24.78 -18.72
N LYS A 526 -75.30 -24.94 -17.40
CA LYS A 526 -74.40 -24.23 -16.49
C LYS A 526 -72.97 -24.74 -16.59
N ASP A 527 -72.76 -26.04 -16.75
CA ASP A 527 -71.45 -26.62 -16.99
C ASP A 527 -70.83 -26.11 -18.30
N ALA A 528 -71.62 -26.03 -19.37
CA ALA A 528 -71.17 -25.47 -20.66
C ALA A 528 -70.82 -23.98 -20.58
N GLU A 529 -71.50 -23.20 -19.74
CA GLU A 529 -71.16 -21.79 -19.49
C GLU A 529 -69.86 -21.68 -18.68
N ILE A 530 -69.67 -22.51 -17.66
CA ILE A 530 -68.44 -22.56 -16.86
C ILE A 530 -67.24 -22.89 -17.75
N GLU A 531 -67.37 -23.88 -18.65
CA GLU A 531 -66.28 -24.22 -19.58
C GLU A 531 -65.96 -23.07 -20.55
N ARG A 532 -66.97 -22.37 -21.09
CA ARG A 532 -66.73 -21.17 -21.91
C ARG A 532 -65.98 -20.06 -21.15
N ILE A 533 -66.32 -19.83 -19.88
CA ILE A 533 -65.63 -18.85 -19.04
C ILE A 533 -64.19 -19.30 -18.75
N LYS A 534 -63.97 -20.59 -18.46
CA LYS A 534 -62.63 -21.16 -18.27
C LYS A 534 -61.78 -21.00 -19.52
N GLU A 535 -62.28 -21.39 -20.68
CA GLU A 535 -61.58 -21.24 -21.97
C GLU A 535 -61.23 -19.79 -22.27
N SER A 536 -62.16 -18.86 -22.05
CA SER A 536 -61.92 -17.41 -22.12
C SER A 536 -60.78 -16.96 -21.19
N SER A 537 -60.80 -17.41 -19.92
CA SER A 537 -59.78 -17.05 -18.94
C SER A 537 -58.41 -17.63 -19.28
N ILE A 538 -58.36 -18.87 -19.77
CA ILE A 538 -57.13 -19.53 -20.23
C ILE A 538 -56.53 -18.75 -21.41
N MET A 539 -57.37 -18.33 -22.36
CA MET A 539 -56.90 -17.56 -23.51
C MET A 539 -56.37 -16.16 -23.12
N GLN A 540 -56.99 -15.51 -22.13
CA GLN A 540 -56.47 -14.25 -21.58
C GLN A 540 -55.14 -14.44 -20.84
N ILE A 541 -55.02 -15.49 -20.02
CA ILE A 541 -53.77 -15.83 -19.32
C ILE A 541 -52.66 -16.11 -20.33
N ALA A 542 -52.94 -16.92 -21.37
CA ALA A 542 -51.97 -17.23 -22.41
C ALA A 542 -51.50 -15.98 -23.18
N ASN A 543 -52.41 -15.04 -23.47
CA ASN A 543 -52.07 -13.79 -24.14
C ASN A 543 -51.21 -12.87 -23.25
N LEU A 544 -51.52 -12.77 -21.95
CA LEU A 544 -50.70 -12.03 -21.00
C LEU A 544 -49.31 -12.64 -20.82
N GLN A 545 -49.22 -13.98 -20.76
CA GLN A 545 -47.96 -14.70 -20.71
C GLN A 545 -47.11 -14.45 -21.97
N ALA A 546 -47.72 -14.49 -23.16
CA ALA A 546 -47.01 -14.21 -24.42
C ALA A 546 -46.46 -12.78 -24.47
N LYS A 547 -47.24 -11.78 -24.02
CA LYS A 547 -46.77 -10.39 -23.95
C LYS A 547 -45.63 -10.20 -22.94
N LEU A 548 -45.68 -10.90 -21.81
CA LEU A 548 -44.62 -10.84 -20.81
C LEU A 548 -43.31 -11.45 -21.36
N GLU A 549 -43.42 -12.58 -22.08
CA GLU A 549 -42.29 -13.23 -22.74
C GLU A 549 -41.68 -12.33 -23.82
N GLU A 550 -42.50 -11.71 -24.67
CA GLU A 550 -42.04 -10.78 -25.69
C GLU A 550 -41.29 -9.57 -25.10
N GLN A 551 -41.83 -8.97 -24.02
CA GLN A 551 -41.16 -7.89 -23.31
C GLN A 551 -39.84 -8.33 -22.66
N SER A 552 -39.82 -9.53 -22.07
CA SER A 552 -38.62 -10.13 -21.49
C SER A 552 -37.53 -10.33 -22.56
N GLU A 553 -37.90 -10.90 -23.71
CA GLU A 553 -36.98 -11.10 -24.83
C GLU A 553 -36.44 -9.78 -25.39
N GLU A 554 -37.28 -8.75 -25.49
CA GLU A 554 -36.85 -7.43 -25.98
C GLU A 554 -35.90 -6.73 -24.99
N LEU A 555 -36.18 -6.79 -23.69
CA LEU A 555 -35.27 -6.30 -22.66
C LEU A 555 -33.94 -7.05 -22.68
N ASN A 556 -33.98 -8.37 -22.84
CA ASN A 556 -32.78 -9.19 -22.89
C ASN A 556 -31.94 -8.86 -24.15
N LYS A 557 -32.58 -8.62 -25.31
CA LYS A 557 -31.90 -8.14 -26.52
C LYS A 557 -31.24 -6.77 -26.32
N LYS A 558 -31.92 -5.83 -25.64
CA LYS A 558 -31.35 -4.50 -25.31
C LYS A 558 -30.13 -4.62 -24.39
N LEU A 559 -30.24 -5.42 -23.33
CA LEU A 559 -29.13 -5.69 -22.41
C LEU A 559 -27.93 -6.34 -23.13
N GLU A 560 -28.17 -7.27 -24.05
CA GLU A 560 -27.10 -7.92 -24.81
C GLU A 560 -26.37 -6.95 -25.75
N ILE A 561 -27.11 -6.02 -26.37
CA ILE A 561 -26.52 -4.95 -27.20
C ILE A 561 -25.69 -4.00 -26.34
N GLU A 562 -26.19 -3.57 -25.18
CA GLU A 562 -25.44 -2.73 -24.24
C GLU A 562 -24.17 -3.43 -23.74
N ARG A 563 -24.26 -4.72 -23.38
CA ARG A 563 -23.10 -5.52 -22.98
C ARG A 563 -22.04 -5.58 -24.08
N LYS A 564 -22.44 -5.83 -25.33
CA LYS A 564 -21.52 -5.82 -26.47
C LYS A 564 -20.87 -4.44 -26.67
N THR A 565 -21.67 -3.38 -26.59
CA THR A 565 -21.19 -1.99 -26.72
C THR A 565 -20.20 -1.62 -25.63
N ILE A 566 -20.48 -2.00 -24.37
CA ILE A 566 -19.58 -1.78 -23.23
C ILE A 566 -18.29 -2.58 -23.43
N THR A 567 -18.39 -3.85 -23.84
CA THR A 567 -17.22 -4.71 -24.06
C THR A 567 -16.32 -4.18 -25.19
N GLU A 568 -16.91 -3.68 -26.27
CA GLU A 568 -16.17 -3.03 -27.36
C GLU A 568 -15.49 -1.74 -26.90
N LYS A 569 -16.19 -0.85 -26.17
CA LYS A 569 -15.60 0.37 -25.62
C LYS A 569 -14.43 0.08 -24.69
N ILE A 570 -14.62 -0.85 -23.75
CA ILE A 570 -13.56 -1.33 -22.85
C ILE A 570 -12.39 -1.90 -23.67
N GLY A 571 -12.68 -2.67 -24.72
CA GLY A 571 -11.64 -3.22 -25.60
C GLY A 571 -10.85 -2.17 -26.38
N VAL A 572 -11.50 -1.08 -26.81
CA VAL A 572 -10.83 0.06 -27.46
C VAL A 572 -9.97 0.82 -26.45
N ASP A 573 -10.51 1.15 -25.27
CA ASP A 573 -9.77 1.84 -24.20
C ASP A 573 -8.53 1.04 -23.75
N TYR A 574 -8.66 -0.28 -23.57
CA TYR A 574 -7.51 -1.14 -23.24
C TYR A 574 -6.45 -1.12 -24.35
N LYS A 575 -6.86 -1.16 -25.62
CA LYS A 575 -5.91 -1.09 -26.74
C LYS A 575 -5.20 0.25 -26.81
N GLU A 576 -5.90 1.35 -26.55
CA GLU A 576 -5.30 2.69 -26.49
C GLU A 576 -4.33 2.82 -25.30
N ASN A 577 -4.74 2.35 -24.12
CA ASN A 577 -3.87 2.32 -22.94
C ASN A 577 -2.60 1.49 -23.16
N ILE A 578 -2.71 0.32 -23.81
CA ILE A 578 -1.53 -0.50 -24.14
C ILE A 578 -0.57 0.26 -25.08
N LYS A 579 -1.10 1.02 -26.04
CA LYS A 579 -0.28 1.84 -26.95
C LYS A 579 0.39 2.98 -26.19
N THR A 580 -0.30 3.68 -25.30
CA THR A 580 0.28 4.78 -24.53
C THR A 580 1.36 4.28 -23.57
N TRP A 581 1.12 3.17 -22.85
CA TRP A 581 2.13 2.56 -21.98
C TRP A 581 3.36 2.07 -22.73
N ARG A 582 3.18 1.54 -23.94
CA ARG A 582 4.30 1.14 -24.80
C ARG A 582 5.18 2.34 -25.17
N VAL A 583 4.57 3.44 -25.61
CA VAL A 583 5.31 4.66 -25.98
C VAL A 583 6.05 5.23 -24.76
N LEU A 584 5.38 5.33 -23.61
CA LEU A 584 5.98 5.79 -22.36
C LEU A 584 7.16 4.90 -21.93
N TYR A 585 7.04 3.58 -22.09
CA TYR A 585 8.11 2.64 -21.80
C TYR A 585 9.29 2.81 -22.77
N GLU A 586 9.04 2.92 -24.07
CA GLU A 586 10.09 3.16 -25.07
C GLU A 586 10.81 4.49 -24.82
N ASP A 587 10.08 5.57 -24.50
CA ASP A 587 10.67 6.86 -24.15
C ASP A 587 11.53 6.79 -22.89
N LEU A 588 11.03 6.13 -21.84
CA LEU A 588 11.78 5.94 -20.61
C LEU A 588 13.03 5.11 -20.86
N TYR A 589 12.91 4.02 -21.63
CA TYR A 589 14.03 3.17 -22.00
C TYR A 589 15.08 3.96 -22.79
N ASN A 590 14.66 4.78 -23.76
CA ASN A 590 15.54 5.63 -24.55
C ASN A 590 16.24 6.70 -23.69
N LYS A 591 15.57 7.22 -22.64
CA LYS A 591 16.18 8.13 -21.66
C LYS A 591 17.18 7.43 -20.74
N VAL A 592 16.92 6.19 -20.34
CA VAL A 592 17.76 5.44 -19.40
C VAL A 592 18.99 4.83 -20.09
N LYS A 593 18.86 4.39 -21.33
CA LYS A 593 19.93 3.77 -22.13
C LYS A 593 21.26 4.55 -22.17
N PRO A 594 21.31 5.88 -22.40
CA PRO A 594 22.57 6.62 -22.40
C PRO A 594 23.23 6.65 -21.01
N PHE A 595 22.46 6.71 -19.92
CA PHE A 595 23.02 6.63 -18.57
C PHE A 595 23.62 5.25 -18.28
N GLN A 596 22.97 4.18 -18.76
CA GLN A 596 23.53 2.83 -18.67
C GLN A 596 24.87 2.76 -19.42
N GLN A 597 24.92 3.26 -20.66
CA GLN A 597 26.16 3.28 -21.45
C GLN A 597 27.25 4.13 -20.79
N GLN A 598 26.88 5.24 -20.15
CA GLN A 598 27.82 6.09 -19.43
C GLN A 598 28.36 5.39 -18.17
N LEU A 599 27.52 4.65 -17.43
CA LEU A 599 27.97 3.84 -16.29
C LEU A 599 28.91 2.72 -16.74
N ASP A 600 28.58 2.03 -17.84
CA ASP A 600 29.43 0.99 -18.42
C ASP A 600 30.78 1.56 -18.85
N ALA A 601 30.80 2.77 -19.43
CA ALA A 601 32.02 3.49 -19.81
C ALA A 601 32.86 3.87 -18.58
N TYR A 602 32.24 4.42 -17.52
CA TYR A 602 32.95 4.73 -16.27
C TYR A 602 33.49 3.48 -15.59
N GLU A 603 32.76 2.36 -15.63
CA GLU A 603 33.27 1.10 -15.11
C GLU A 603 34.47 0.61 -15.93
N ALA A 604 34.42 0.71 -17.25
CA ALA A 604 35.56 0.40 -18.11
C ALA A 604 36.78 1.29 -17.80
N GLU A 605 36.59 2.61 -17.69
CA GLU A 605 37.65 3.56 -17.33
C GLU A 605 38.22 3.27 -15.93
N ARG A 606 37.37 2.99 -14.94
CA ARG A 606 37.80 2.60 -13.59
C ARG A 606 38.68 1.36 -13.65
N ASN A 607 38.29 0.35 -14.43
CA ASN A 607 39.05 -0.90 -14.55
C ASN A 607 40.39 -0.67 -15.26
N VAL A 608 40.43 0.17 -16.31
CA VAL A 608 41.68 0.55 -16.98
C VAL A 608 42.61 1.27 -16.01
N LEU A 609 42.13 2.29 -15.29
CA LEU A 609 42.92 3.03 -14.31
C LEU A 609 43.40 2.13 -13.16
N LEU A 610 42.57 1.18 -12.71
CA LEU A 610 42.98 0.22 -11.68
C LEU A 610 44.10 -0.69 -12.19
N ASN A 611 44.02 -1.14 -13.44
CA ASN A 611 45.06 -1.95 -14.07
C ASN A 611 46.36 -1.16 -14.28
N GLU A 612 46.28 0.10 -14.73
CA GLU A 612 47.43 0.99 -14.86
C GLU A 612 48.05 1.30 -13.49
N HIS A 613 47.23 1.55 -12.47
CA HIS A 613 47.73 1.72 -11.11
C HIS A 613 48.42 0.46 -10.60
N GLY A 614 47.87 -0.73 -10.89
CA GLY A 614 48.50 -2.02 -10.61
C GLY A 614 49.87 -2.13 -11.31
N ALA A 615 49.92 -1.85 -12.61
CA ALA A 615 51.15 -1.92 -13.41
C ALA A 615 52.22 -0.91 -12.91
N THR A 616 51.83 0.34 -12.65
CA THR A 616 52.74 1.36 -12.11
C THR A 616 53.21 1.03 -10.70
N GLN A 617 52.35 0.46 -9.85
CA GLN A 617 52.74 -0.03 -8.53
C GLN A 617 53.71 -1.21 -8.63
N GLU A 618 53.53 -2.12 -9.59
CA GLU A 618 54.49 -3.19 -9.87
C GLU A 618 55.84 -2.65 -10.34
N GLU A 619 55.86 -1.66 -11.23
CA GLU A 619 57.09 -0.99 -11.66
C GLU A 619 57.77 -0.25 -10.50
N LEU A 620 57.01 0.46 -9.67
CA LEU A 620 57.51 1.10 -8.46
C LEU A 620 58.09 0.09 -7.49
N ASN A 621 57.45 -1.07 -7.31
CA ASN A 621 57.97 -2.16 -6.49
C ASN A 621 59.26 -2.71 -7.09
N LYS A 622 59.35 -2.91 -8.41
CA LYS A 622 60.59 -3.34 -9.09
C LYS A 622 61.73 -2.34 -8.90
N ILE A 623 61.46 -1.04 -9.02
CA ILE A 623 62.44 0.02 -8.77
C ILE A 623 62.82 0.06 -7.29
N SER A 624 61.85 -0.04 -6.37
CA SER A 624 62.09 -0.10 -4.93
C SER A 624 62.97 -1.29 -4.56
N ASP A 625 62.71 -2.47 -5.13
CA ASP A 625 63.52 -3.67 -4.95
C ASP A 625 64.92 -3.51 -5.56
N ALA A 626 65.04 -2.91 -6.75
CA ALA A 626 66.32 -2.62 -7.37
C ALA A 626 67.12 -1.59 -6.55
N TYR A 627 66.47 -0.55 -6.05
CA TYR A 627 67.04 0.47 -5.19
C TYR A 627 67.46 -0.10 -3.83
N ALA A 628 66.65 -0.97 -3.25
CA ALA A 628 66.95 -1.70 -2.03
C ALA A 628 68.15 -2.65 -2.22
N LYS A 629 68.22 -3.35 -3.36
CA LYS A 629 69.39 -4.17 -3.74
C LYS A 629 70.65 -3.31 -3.92
N LEU A 630 70.53 -2.15 -4.58
CA LEU A 630 71.64 -1.22 -4.84
C LEU A 630 72.16 -0.57 -3.55
N LEU A 631 71.28 -0.26 -2.61
CA LEU A 631 71.61 0.30 -1.29
C LEU A 631 72.29 -0.69 -0.33
N GLY A 632 72.58 -1.92 -0.75
CA GLY A 632 73.29 -2.90 0.07
C GLY A 632 72.48 -3.27 1.31
N HIS A 633 71.37 -3.98 1.09
CA HIS A 633 70.37 -4.28 2.11
C HIS A 633 70.77 -5.38 3.12
N GLN A 634 71.86 -5.16 3.85
CA GLN A 634 72.09 -5.89 5.10
C GLN A 634 71.95 -4.96 6.32
N ASN A 635 72.43 -3.71 6.24
CA ASN A 635 72.40 -2.77 7.37
C ASN A 635 71.10 -1.93 7.43
N GLN A 636 70.60 -1.44 6.30
CA GLN A 636 69.34 -0.68 6.26
C GLN A 636 68.10 -1.53 6.55
N LYS A 637 68.10 -2.83 6.20
CA LYS A 637 66.97 -3.74 6.45
C LYS A 637 66.78 -4.00 7.95
N GLN A 638 67.88 -4.09 8.71
CA GLN A 638 67.86 -4.11 10.17
C GLN A 638 67.38 -2.78 10.74
N LYS A 639 67.86 -1.64 10.22
CA LYS A 639 67.42 -0.31 10.65
C LYS A 639 65.93 -0.09 10.40
N ILE A 640 65.39 -0.54 9.27
CA ILE A 640 63.95 -0.48 8.96
C ILE A 640 63.16 -1.39 9.89
N LYS A 641 63.63 -2.63 10.17
CA LYS A 641 63.00 -3.49 11.17
C LYS A 641 62.99 -2.86 12.57
N HIS A 642 64.09 -2.24 13.00
CA HIS A 642 64.16 -1.52 14.27
C HIS A 642 63.26 -0.29 14.29
N VAL A 643 63.19 0.48 13.20
CA VAL A 643 62.30 1.65 13.08
C VAL A 643 60.82 1.20 13.07
N MET A 644 60.49 0.09 12.40
CA MET A 644 59.15 -0.50 12.44
C MET A 644 58.81 -0.97 13.86
N LYS A 645 59.73 -1.68 14.54
CA LYS A 645 59.55 -2.11 15.93
C LYS A 645 59.34 -0.92 16.87
N LEU A 646 60.15 0.15 16.73
CA LEU A 646 59.99 1.38 17.48
C LEU A 646 58.65 2.08 17.18
N LYS A 647 58.20 2.07 15.93
CA LYS A 647 56.91 2.63 15.54
C LYS A 647 55.76 1.85 16.18
N GLU A 648 55.87 0.52 16.20
CA GLU A 648 54.88 -0.38 16.81
C GLU A 648 54.85 -0.23 18.34
N GLU A 649 56.01 -0.20 18.99
CA GLU A 649 56.16 0.12 20.43
C GLU A 649 55.62 1.52 20.74
N ASN A 650 55.87 2.53 19.90
CA ASN A 650 55.31 3.88 20.07
C ASN A 650 53.78 3.90 19.92
N THR A 651 53.21 3.11 19.02
CA THR A 651 51.75 2.97 18.91
C THR A 651 51.16 2.25 20.13
N GLN A 652 51.83 1.22 20.65
CA GLN A 652 51.42 0.54 21.88
C GLN A 652 51.48 1.48 23.08
N LEU A 653 52.57 2.23 23.26
CA LEU A 653 52.69 3.24 24.31
C LEU A 653 51.63 4.33 24.20
N LYS A 654 51.28 4.78 22.99
CA LYS A 654 50.17 5.72 22.79
C LYS A 654 48.83 5.13 23.22
N GLN A 655 48.58 3.86 22.92
CA GLN A 655 47.37 3.16 23.36
C GLN A 655 47.35 3.01 24.89
N GLU A 656 48.48 2.71 25.53
CA GLU A 656 48.60 2.67 26.99
C GLU A 656 48.38 4.05 27.63
N VAL A 657 48.94 5.12 27.07
CA VAL A 657 48.68 6.49 27.52
C VAL A 657 47.19 6.85 27.41
N LEU A 658 46.52 6.42 26.34
CA LEU A 658 45.07 6.61 26.20
C LEU A 658 44.29 5.82 27.27
N LYS A 659 44.66 4.55 27.52
CA LYS A 659 44.04 3.73 28.58
C LYS A 659 44.24 4.36 29.96
N LEU A 660 45.45 4.81 30.28
CA LEU A 660 45.77 5.49 31.54
C LEU A 660 45.01 6.81 31.68
N ARG A 661 44.88 7.60 30.61
CA ARG A 661 44.05 8.83 30.62
C ARG A 661 42.58 8.53 30.92
N VAL A 662 42.04 7.46 30.37
CA VAL A 662 40.67 7.01 30.66
C VAL A 662 40.54 6.58 32.11
N GLN A 663 41.51 5.85 32.67
CA GLN A 663 41.51 5.49 34.09
C GLN A 663 41.59 6.73 34.98
N VAL A 664 42.48 7.69 34.69
CA VAL A 664 42.57 8.96 35.44
C VAL A 664 41.27 9.77 35.34
N ALA A 665 40.59 9.75 34.19
CA ALA A 665 39.28 10.40 34.05
C ALA A 665 38.23 9.74 34.95
N LYS A 666 38.20 8.40 35.00
CA LYS A 666 37.31 7.64 35.90
C LYS A 666 37.63 7.89 37.37
N GLU A 667 38.90 7.89 37.76
CA GLU A 667 39.31 8.22 39.13
C GLU A 667 38.96 9.67 39.50
N LYS A 668 39.12 10.63 38.59
CA LYS A 668 38.69 12.01 38.82
C LYS A 668 37.18 12.13 38.99
N GLN A 669 36.41 11.36 38.20
CA GLN A 669 34.96 11.30 38.35
C GLN A 669 34.57 10.71 39.71
N ALA A 670 35.15 9.55 40.07
CA ALA A 670 34.90 8.92 41.37
C ALA A 670 35.34 9.82 42.54
N ARG A 671 36.46 10.53 42.41
CA ARG A 671 36.89 11.54 43.39
C ARG A 671 35.92 12.72 43.45
N GLY A 672 35.34 13.12 42.32
CA GLY A 672 34.29 14.13 42.27
C GLY A 672 33.02 13.68 42.99
N GLU A 673 32.58 12.45 42.75
CA GLU A 673 31.41 11.85 43.41
C GLU A 673 31.64 11.69 44.92
N LEU A 674 32.83 11.24 45.35
CA LEU A 674 33.20 11.19 46.76
C LEU A 674 33.31 12.58 47.37
N GLN A 675 33.84 13.57 46.63
CA GLN A 675 33.86 14.97 47.09
C GLN A 675 32.44 15.53 47.23
N ASP A 676 31.52 15.14 46.35
CA ASP A 676 30.12 15.55 46.42
C ASP A 676 29.39 14.91 47.59
N GLN A 677 29.68 13.64 47.89
CA GLN A 677 29.22 12.97 49.12
C GLN A 677 29.81 13.62 50.38
N ILE A 678 31.10 13.98 50.37
CA ILE A 678 31.73 14.71 51.48
C ILE A 678 31.06 16.08 51.67
N ASN A 679 30.82 16.82 50.60
CA ASN A 679 30.16 18.12 50.65
C ASN A 679 28.71 18.00 51.17
N GLU A 680 28.01 16.92 50.81
CA GLU A 680 26.66 16.61 51.28
C GLU A 680 26.64 16.28 52.78
N ILE A 681 27.60 15.49 53.27
CA ILE A 681 27.79 15.20 54.70
C ILE A 681 28.19 16.47 55.49
N GLN A 682 28.98 17.35 54.88
CA GLN A 682 29.40 18.64 55.48
C GLN A 682 28.33 19.75 55.35
N GLY A 683 27.17 19.45 54.75
CA GLY A 683 26.08 20.42 54.58
C GLY A 683 26.33 21.51 53.53
N ILE A 684 27.41 21.41 52.75
CA ILE A 684 27.78 22.34 51.68
C ILE A 684 27.02 21.95 50.41
N ARG A 685 25.81 22.50 50.22
CA ARG A 685 25.05 22.29 48.97
C ARG A 685 25.75 23.01 47.81
N ARG A 686 26.15 22.26 46.77
CA ARG A 686 26.62 22.86 45.51
C ARG A 686 25.55 23.78 44.94
N PHE A 687 25.97 24.99 44.58
CA PHE A 687 25.14 25.95 43.87
C PHE A 687 24.77 25.40 42.50
N ASP A 688 23.47 25.29 42.24
CA ASP A 688 22.92 24.90 40.93
C ASP A 688 22.75 26.17 40.06
N PRO A 689 23.58 26.37 39.02
CA PRO A 689 23.53 27.58 38.19
C PRO A 689 22.17 27.78 37.51
N SER A 690 21.38 26.72 37.34
CA SER A 690 20.06 26.78 36.72
C SER A 690 18.99 27.40 37.64
N LYS A 691 19.26 27.55 38.95
CA LYS A 691 18.39 28.23 39.92
C LYS A 691 18.73 29.71 40.14
N ALA A 692 19.80 30.23 39.54
CA ALA A 692 20.30 31.57 39.78
C ALA A 692 19.39 32.72 39.28
N PHE A 693 18.45 32.43 38.36
CA PHE A 693 17.66 33.45 37.66
C PHE A 693 16.14 33.25 37.71
N GLN A 694 15.62 32.41 38.61
CA GLN A 694 14.18 32.34 38.85
C GLN A 694 13.76 33.42 39.87
N HIS A 695 13.25 34.55 39.37
CA HIS A 695 12.68 35.61 40.20
C HIS A 695 11.20 35.35 40.50
N SER A 696 10.80 35.39 41.78
CA SER A 696 9.39 35.41 42.19
C SER A 696 8.80 36.82 42.01
N ASN A 697 7.62 36.89 41.39
CA ASN A 697 6.89 38.13 41.15
C ASN A 697 6.60 38.87 42.47
N LYS A 698 7.04 40.13 42.54
CA LYS A 698 6.76 41.09 43.61
C LYS A 698 5.35 41.62 43.45
N GLU A 699 4.60 41.78 44.53
CA GLU A 699 3.54 42.79 44.57
C GLU A 699 3.22 43.25 46.00
N ASN A 700 3.53 44.52 46.25
CA ASN A 700 2.81 45.34 47.21
C ASN A 700 1.40 45.57 46.66
N VAL A 701 0.39 44.95 47.26
CA VAL A 701 -1.01 45.36 47.14
C VAL A 701 -1.57 45.52 48.56
N GLY A 702 -2.22 46.66 48.80
CA GLY A 702 -2.52 47.24 50.11
C GLY A 702 -3.57 46.53 50.99
N PRO A 703 -3.78 47.03 52.22
CA PRO A 703 -4.39 46.27 53.32
C PRO A 703 -5.91 46.46 53.40
N LYS A 704 -6.69 45.37 53.44
CA LYS A 704 -8.09 45.37 53.93
C LYS A 704 -8.50 44.06 54.61
N THR A 705 -8.63 44.16 55.93
CA THR A 705 -9.69 43.67 56.85
C THR A 705 -10.03 42.17 56.99
N PRO A 706 -10.38 41.74 58.23
CA PRO A 706 -10.53 40.34 58.61
C PRO A 706 -11.98 39.85 58.45
N PHE A 707 -12.16 38.62 57.94
CA PHE A 707 -13.17 37.60 58.33
C PHE A 707 -13.40 36.59 57.19
N LYS A 708 -13.65 35.34 57.61
CA LYS A 708 -13.96 34.09 56.86
C LYS A 708 -12.72 33.32 56.41
N GLU A 709 -12.22 32.40 57.23
CA GLU A 709 -12.68 31.00 57.28
C GLU A 709 -12.91 30.40 55.88
N SER A 710 -12.00 29.51 55.48
CA SER A 710 -12.29 28.08 55.32
C SER A 710 -11.08 27.36 54.71
N ASN A 711 -10.77 26.19 55.30
CA ASN A 711 -10.37 24.93 54.66
C ASN A 711 -9.43 24.97 53.43
N GLU A 712 -8.39 24.15 53.32
CA GLU A 712 -8.00 22.95 54.05
C GLU A 712 -6.59 22.58 53.56
N ASN A 713 -5.77 22.12 54.50
CA ASN A 713 -4.89 20.94 54.39
C ASN A 713 -4.31 20.57 53.02
N LYS A 714 -3.00 20.71 52.85
CA LYS A 714 -1.94 19.77 53.31
C LYS A 714 -1.84 18.48 52.47
N ASN A 715 -0.58 18.26 52.10
CA ASN A 715 0.10 16.98 51.90
C ASN A 715 -0.20 16.26 50.57
N GLN A 716 0.75 16.11 49.64
CA GLN A 716 2.11 15.55 49.75
C GLN A 716 2.11 14.06 50.14
N ALA A 717 2.91 13.30 49.39
CA ALA A 717 3.22 11.87 49.47
C ALA A 717 2.22 10.97 48.72
N VAL A 718 2.55 10.45 47.53
CA VAL A 718 3.58 9.42 47.20
C VAL A 718 3.11 8.01 47.57
N LEU A 719 2.73 7.29 46.50
CA LEU A 719 2.62 5.84 46.21
C LEU A 719 1.55 5.76 45.11
N CYS A 720 1.82 5.67 43.80
CA CYS A 720 2.96 5.17 43.04
C CYS A 720 3.60 6.21 42.12
#